data_AF-A0A1T4VI29-F1
#
_entry.id   AF-A0A1T4VI29-F1
#
_cell.length_a   1.000
_cell.length_b   1.000
_cell.length_c   1.000
_cell.angle_alpha   90.00
_cell.angle_beta   90.00
_cell.angle_gamma   90.00
#
_symmetry.space_group_name_H-M   'P 1'
#
loop_
_entity.id
_entity.type
_entity.pdbx_description
1 polymer ?
#
loop_
_entity_poly.entity_id
_entity_poly.type
_entity_poly.pdbx_seq_one_letter_code
_entity_poly.pdbx_strand_id
1 'polypeptide(L)'
;MQIPALGGGFVIAFIAVVHVFIAHFAVGGGLFLVLTEHLAHRQNSPEILAYVKRHTKFFVLLTMVFGGLTGVGIWFAISLTSPAATLKLVQTYSFGWATEWVFFLGEIACLLVYFYTFEQMDRRRHLFVGWCYFVFGWFSLVMIDGIISSMLTPGEWLETGAFWDGFLNPSFVPSVVLRTMLGLSLAGLFAFVTASRVEDDATRKKLVRFSAGWAVWPLLLMIPSGWWYFQVLPVSVQGMILGHNNEILPLVQALSIAIPGIVVLSLFMALRLPRRSQTALACILLALGFVEVGSFEWIREAARRPYVIYGHMFSNGLPVAELNVVREQGFLKSLRWTEHKSVTPENTLDAGHDIFVNQCLSCHSVRGPLNDILPLTSKFGVVGLESQLTGQGKLNTYMPPFIGNDEERHALAQYVVNVLHSGTAPEQIRSPNPDPVDIPPFDKEKDEFVLLAWNTMGMHCISDSDPYWVLLPPANDLFCQLVRRGESPELVTEGVEIRYQVDAAFANPEQHVRFWDFSEQLFGKKLEAGEGLAGNRVSGTLHLSEGQGVYEAALLPVVPYPDGGGFNPYPIFTVKAYDSESGELLAKTRTVAPTSTEMGCKNCHGGTWRVAGVAGISDQTAEDVLAVHDRINKTRLRASAEKGKPVLCQSCHPDPVLKAPGKPGMINLPAAIHGWHASYIDDESEVACGYCHPSGPEGQTRCLRGVHADIGLTCTNCHGTLADHAISLLRYDAAQKRRGAEKLLAQLRPTGLEQIAEVNPRRPWVQEPDCLNCHREYMPPESVSAFNEWTEGAEGLYRMRRDEMDALYCGACHGSPHAVYPAVRENGYGPDRDNIAPLQYTHEAAPLGAGGNCSLCHVGTEMSAEDSAHHAMGFR
;
A
#
# COMPACT_ATOMS: atom_id res chain seq x y z
N MET A 1 -25.40 -6.79 -19.59
CA MET A 1 -25.71 -5.36 -19.77
C MET A 1 -25.18 -4.63 -18.55
N GLN A 2 -23.94 -4.14 -18.63
CA GLN A 2 -23.37 -3.31 -17.58
C GLN A 2 -23.42 -1.86 -18.06
N ILE A 3 -23.75 -0.92 -17.17
CA ILE A 3 -23.76 0.51 -17.44
C ILE A 3 -22.49 1.08 -16.79
N PRO A 4 -21.40 1.31 -17.55
CA PRO A 4 -20.10 1.69 -16.97
C PRO A 4 -20.16 2.95 -16.09
N ALA A 5 -21.06 3.89 -16.44
CA ALA A 5 -21.26 5.14 -15.73
C ALA A 5 -21.94 5.01 -14.37
N LEU A 6 -22.70 3.94 -14.11
CA LEU A 6 -23.40 3.73 -12.83
C LEU A 6 -22.74 2.63 -11.99
N GLY A 7 -22.12 1.63 -12.62
CA GLY A 7 -21.61 0.43 -11.94
C GLY A 7 -22.74 -0.48 -11.46
N GLY A 8 -22.49 -1.79 -11.41
CA GLY A 8 -23.51 -2.78 -11.01
C GLY A 8 -24.01 -2.60 -9.57
N GLY A 9 -23.11 -2.25 -8.65
CA GLY A 9 -23.42 -2.07 -7.23
C GLY A 9 -24.34 -0.88 -6.91
N PHE A 10 -24.28 0.21 -7.68
CA PHE A 10 -25.06 1.43 -7.39
C PHE A 10 -26.57 1.19 -7.58
N VAL A 11 -26.95 0.53 -8.67
CA VAL A 11 -28.35 0.24 -9.00
C VAL A 11 -28.98 -0.65 -7.93
N ILE A 12 -28.26 -1.68 -7.49
CA ILE A 12 -28.71 -2.54 -6.38
C ILE A 12 -28.86 -1.72 -5.11
N ALA A 13 -27.83 -0.97 -4.73
CA ALA A 13 -27.82 -0.21 -3.48
C ALA A 13 -28.96 0.81 -3.42
N PHE A 14 -29.22 1.54 -4.51
CA PHE A 14 -30.30 2.53 -4.56
C PHE A 14 -31.67 1.88 -4.40
N ILE A 15 -31.99 0.83 -5.18
CA ILE A 15 -33.29 0.15 -5.11
C ILE A 15 -33.45 -0.55 -3.76
N ALA A 16 -32.39 -1.21 -3.26
CA ALA A 16 -32.41 -1.89 -1.98
C ALA A 16 -32.70 -0.94 -0.82
N VAL A 17 -32.01 0.21 -0.72
CA VAL A 17 -32.26 1.17 0.36
C VAL A 17 -33.70 1.71 0.31
N VAL A 18 -34.20 2.05 -0.88
CA VAL A 18 -35.57 2.54 -1.04
C VAL A 18 -36.58 1.46 -0.63
N HIS A 19 -36.41 0.23 -1.10
CA HIS A 19 -37.31 -0.86 -0.75
C HIS A 19 -37.27 -1.18 0.74
N VAL A 20 -36.08 -1.34 1.32
CA VAL A 20 -35.86 -1.66 2.74
C VAL A 20 -36.49 -0.60 3.63
N PHE A 21 -36.35 0.69 3.31
CA PHE A 21 -36.98 1.79 4.06
C PHE A 21 -38.51 1.66 4.12
N ILE A 22 -39.14 1.25 3.02
CA ILE A 22 -40.59 1.06 2.95
C ILE A 22 -41.03 -0.28 3.57
N ALA A 23 -40.26 -1.36 3.36
CA ALA A 23 -40.54 -2.67 3.90
C ALA A 23 -40.45 -2.67 5.45
N HIS A 24 -39.44 -2.01 6.02
CA HIS A 24 -39.33 -1.88 7.48
C HIS A 24 -40.48 -1.05 8.06
N PHE A 25 -40.94 -0.02 7.32
CA PHE A 25 -42.18 0.68 7.67
C PHE A 25 -43.42 -0.23 7.59
N ALA A 26 -43.50 -1.16 6.63
CA ALA A 26 -44.60 -2.12 6.56
C ALA A 26 -44.65 -3.00 7.83
N VAL A 27 -43.51 -3.52 8.27
CA VAL A 27 -43.41 -4.35 9.48
C VAL A 27 -43.81 -3.56 10.74
N GLY A 28 -43.12 -2.44 11.01
CA GLY A 28 -43.38 -1.66 12.22
C GLY A 28 -44.73 -0.95 12.19
N GLY A 29 -45.13 -0.45 11.02
CA GLY A 29 -46.41 0.21 10.78
C GLY A 29 -47.60 -0.74 10.92
N GLY A 30 -47.42 -2.03 10.62
CA GLY A 30 -48.39 -3.08 10.93
C GLY A 30 -48.74 -3.13 12.40
N LEU A 31 -47.73 -3.22 13.27
CA LEU A 31 -47.96 -3.20 14.72
C LEU A 31 -48.56 -1.85 15.17
N PHE A 32 -48.07 -0.75 14.60
CA PHE A 32 -48.57 0.58 14.90
C PHE A 32 -50.06 0.72 14.60
N LEU A 33 -50.55 0.22 13.46
CA LEU A 33 -51.95 0.25 13.06
C LEU A 33 -52.85 -0.41 14.12
N VAL A 34 -52.54 -1.65 14.48
CA VAL A 34 -53.33 -2.45 15.42
C VAL A 34 -53.32 -1.85 16.81
N LEU A 35 -52.16 -1.41 17.29
CA LEU A 35 -52.05 -0.79 18.61
C LEU A 35 -52.71 0.58 18.67
N THR A 36 -52.74 1.34 17.56
CA THR A 36 -53.46 2.61 17.49
C THR A 36 -54.97 2.40 17.44
N GLU A 37 -55.46 1.38 16.73
CA GLU A 37 -56.89 1.00 16.77
C GLU A 37 -57.29 0.54 18.18
N HIS A 38 -56.47 -0.30 18.81
CA HIS A 38 -56.68 -0.72 20.18
C HIS A 38 -56.72 0.47 21.14
N LEU A 39 -55.84 1.46 20.95
CA LEU A 39 -55.83 2.71 21.70
C LEU A 39 -57.13 3.51 21.49
N ALA A 40 -57.61 3.63 20.26
CA ALA A 40 -58.85 4.31 19.91
C ALA A 40 -60.03 3.73 20.68
N HIS A 41 -60.13 2.39 20.68
CA HIS A 41 -61.21 1.70 21.38
C HIS A 41 -61.05 1.72 22.89
N ARG A 42 -59.84 1.61 23.44
CA ARG A 42 -59.60 1.70 24.89
C ARG A 42 -59.99 3.07 25.43
N GLN A 43 -59.83 4.11 24.63
CA GLN A 43 -60.15 5.49 25.00
C GLN A 43 -61.51 5.96 24.50
N ASN A 44 -62.28 5.10 23.81
CA ASN A 44 -63.54 5.45 23.15
C ASN A 44 -63.45 6.73 22.30
N SER A 45 -62.36 6.92 21.54
CA SER A 45 -62.15 8.12 20.72
C SER A 45 -62.46 7.84 19.24
N PRO A 46 -63.55 8.39 18.68
CA PRO A 46 -63.84 8.29 17.25
C PRO A 46 -62.81 9.03 16.38
N GLU A 47 -62.16 10.06 16.91
CA GLU A 47 -61.15 10.86 16.20
C GLU A 47 -59.88 10.04 15.94
N ILE A 48 -59.41 9.27 16.93
CA ILE A 48 -58.27 8.36 16.76
C ILE A 48 -58.65 7.24 15.79
N LEU A 49 -59.87 6.71 15.86
CA LEU A 49 -60.34 5.66 14.95
C LEU A 49 -60.37 6.16 13.49
N ALA A 50 -60.86 7.39 13.27
CA ALA A 50 -60.85 8.04 11.96
C ALA A 50 -59.41 8.31 11.46
N TYR A 51 -58.49 8.66 12.36
CA TYR A 51 -57.06 8.77 12.04
C TYR A 51 -56.49 7.42 11.58
N VAL A 52 -56.74 6.32 12.30
CA VAL A 52 -56.25 4.99 11.92
C VAL A 52 -56.75 4.63 10.53
N LYS A 53 -58.05 4.77 10.25
CA LYS A 53 -58.62 4.49 8.91
C LYS A 53 -57.93 5.30 7.80
N ARG A 54 -57.64 6.59 8.04
CA ARG A 54 -56.92 7.44 7.08
C ARG A 54 -55.45 7.04 6.95
N HIS A 55 -54.79 6.70 8.05
CA HIS A 55 -53.41 6.23 8.07
C HIS A 55 -53.27 4.89 7.34
N THR A 56 -54.23 3.97 7.50
CA THR A 56 -54.28 2.70 6.77
C THR A 56 -54.35 2.93 5.26
N LYS A 57 -55.11 3.92 4.77
CA LYS A 57 -55.12 4.26 3.34
C LYS A 57 -53.73 4.69 2.85
N PHE A 58 -53.06 5.57 3.60
CA PHE A 58 -51.68 5.99 3.30
C PHE A 58 -50.73 4.81 3.31
N PHE A 59 -50.85 3.96 4.33
CA PHE A 59 -50.07 2.76 4.52
C PHE A 59 -50.21 1.80 3.33
N VAL A 60 -51.43 1.43 2.92
CA VAL A 60 -51.70 0.59 1.74
C VAL A 60 -51.03 1.12 0.48
N LEU A 61 -51.16 2.41 0.18
CA LEU A 61 -50.58 2.99 -1.03
C LEU A 61 -49.04 2.94 -1.02
N LEU A 62 -48.44 3.16 0.15
CA LEU A 62 -46.99 3.21 0.27
C LEU A 62 -46.37 1.82 0.37
N THR A 63 -46.87 0.95 1.24
CA THR A 63 -46.24 -0.35 1.54
C THR A 63 -46.64 -1.42 0.53
N MET A 64 -47.93 -1.56 0.23
CA MET A 64 -48.39 -2.59 -0.71
C MET A 64 -48.07 -2.23 -2.17
N VAL A 65 -48.42 -1.02 -2.62
CA VAL A 65 -48.24 -0.64 -4.03
C VAL A 65 -46.79 -0.27 -4.33
N PHE A 66 -46.26 0.77 -3.66
CA PHE A 66 -44.90 1.23 -3.92
C PHE A 66 -43.83 0.25 -3.37
N GLY A 67 -44.03 -0.29 -2.17
CA GLY A 67 -43.16 -1.33 -1.61
C GLY A 67 -43.15 -2.61 -2.44
N GLY A 68 -44.33 -3.08 -2.91
CA GLY A 68 -44.42 -4.25 -3.79
C GLY A 68 -43.68 -4.05 -5.13
N LEU A 69 -43.85 -2.90 -5.78
CA LEU A 69 -43.15 -2.58 -7.04
C LEU A 69 -41.63 -2.53 -6.86
N THR A 70 -41.15 -1.90 -5.78
CA THR A 70 -39.70 -1.82 -5.50
C THR A 70 -39.12 -3.18 -5.13
N GLY A 71 -39.88 -4.06 -4.48
CA GLY A 71 -39.46 -5.44 -4.17
C GLY A 71 -39.26 -6.30 -5.41
N VAL A 72 -40.19 -6.23 -6.37
CA VAL A 72 -40.02 -6.85 -7.70
C VAL A 72 -38.80 -6.26 -8.42
N GLY A 73 -38.58 -4.94 -8.30
CA GLY A 73 -37.42 -4.25 -8.87
C GLY A 73 -36.08 -4.80 -8.38
N ILE A 74 -35.96 -5.19 -7.10
CA ILE A 74 -34.73 -5.79 -6.56
C ILE A 74 -34.42 -7.11 -7.26
N TRP A 75 -35.41 -7.98 -7.45
CA TRP A 75 -35.22 -9.28 -8.09
C TRP A 75 -34.63 -9.17 -9.51
N PHE A 76 -35.14 -8.22 -10.30
CA PHE A 76 -34.57 -7.93 -11.62
C PHE A 76 -33.16 -7.37 -11.52
N ALA A 77 -32.92 -6.44 -10.58
CA ALA A 77 -31.61 -5.84 -10.40
C ALA A 77 -30.55 -6.90 -10.05
N ILE A 78 -30.75 -7.69 -8.99
CA ILE A 78 -29.76 -8.68 -8.52
C ILE A 78 -29.51 -9.79 -9.55
N SER A 79 -30.55 -10.20 -10.29
CA SER A 79 -30.42 -11.23 -11.33
C SER A 79 -29.55 -10.78 -12.50
N LEU A 80 -29.49 -9.48 -12.78
CA LEU A 80 -28.71 -8.91 -13.89
C LEU A 80 -27.31 -8.49 -13.47
N THR A 81 -27.14 -8.00 -12.24
CA THR A 81 -25.86 -7.44 -11.75
C THR A 81 -25.03 -8.43 -10.95
N SER A 82 -25.64 -9.43 -10.31
CA SER A 82 -24.94 -10.49 -9.57
C SER A 82 -25.59 -11.88 -9.78
N PRO A 83 -25.59 -12.40 -11.02
CA PRO A 83 -26.29 -13.64 -11.36
C PRO A 83 -25.73 -14.87 -10.62
N ALA A 84 -24.40 -14.95 -10.43
CA ALA A 84 -23.77 -16.08 -9.75
C ALA A 84 -24.18 -16.18 -8.27
N ALA A 85 -24.14 -15.05 -7.56
CA ALA A 85 -24.56 -14.99 -6.15
C ALA A 85 -26.06 -15.26 -6.02
N THR A 86 -26.88 -14.66 -6.89
CA THR A 86 -28.33 -14.87 -6.91
C THR A 86 -28.67 -16.34 -7.15
N LEU A 87 -28.04 -16.98 -8.13
CA LEU A 87 -28.23 -18.41 -8.40
C LEU A 87 -27.86 -19.26 -7.19
N LYS A 88 -26.72 -18.97 -6.53
CA LYS A 88 -26.28 -19.72 -5.35
C LYS A 88 -27.27 -19.59 -4.19
N LEU A 89 -27.75 -18.37 -3.91
CA LEU A 89 -28.75 -18.11 -2.87
C LEU A 89 -30.08 -18.81 -3.18
N VAL A 90 -30.51 -18.85 -4.45
CA VAL A 90 -31.72 -19.57 -4.86
C VAL A 90 -31.56 -21.07 -4.66
N GLN A 91 -30.43 -21.65 -5.06
CA GLN A 91 -30.15 -23.08 -4.86
C GLN A 91 -30.16 -23.47 -3.38
N THR A 92 -29.66 -22.60 -2.52
CA THR A 92 -29.61 -22.85 -1.07
C THR A 92 -30.94 -22.58 -0.37
N TYR A 93 -31.61 -21.47 -0.69
CA TYR A 93 -32.74 -20.94 0.10
C TYR A 93 -34.07 -20.88 -0.65
N SER A 94 -34.25 -21.62 -1.76
CA SER A 94 -35.49 -21.61 -2.55
C SER A 94 -36.77 -21.68 -1.70
N PHE A 95 -36.82 -22.59 -0.72
CA PHE A 95 -37.97 -22.70 0.20
C PHE A 95 -38.09 -21.54 1.18
N GLY A 96 -36.98 -20.93 1.61
CA GLY A 96 -36.99 -19.74 2.45
C GLY A 96 -37.66 -18.54 1.75
N TRP A 97 -37.28 -18.30 0.49
CA TRP A 97 -37.92 -17.30 -0.36
C TRP A 97 -39.40 -17.65 -0.62
N ALA A 98 -39.71 -18.89 -0.95
CA ALA A 98 -41.11 -19.30 -1.16
C ALA A 98 -41.98 -19.05 0.09
N THR A 99 -41.45 -19.33 1.29
CA THR A 99 -42.14 -19.06 2.55
C THR A 99 -42.31 -17.56 2.80
N GLU A 100 -41.30 -16.74 2.52
CA GLU A 100 -41.42 -15.27 2.57
C GLU A 100 -42.58 -14.76 1.69
N TRP A 101 -42.71 -15.28 0.45
CA TRP A 101 -43.76 -14.89 -0.48
C TRP A 101 -45.16 -15.30 0.01
N VAL A 102 -45.28 -16.43 0.71
CA VAL A 102 -46.54 -16.84 1.34
C VAL A 102 -46.93 -15.87 2.46
N PHE A 103 -45.97 -15.48 3.30
CA PHE A 103 -46.20 -14.45 4.32
C PHE A 103 -46.56 -13.11 3.70
N PHE A 104 -45.89 -12.69 2.63
CA PHE A 104 -46.20 -11.46 1.91
C PHE A 104 -47.62 -11.48 1.30
N LEU A 105 -48.06 -12.61 0.75
CA LEU A 105 -49.44 -12.77 0.27
C LEU A 105 -50.45 -12.69 1.42
N GLY A 106 -50.15 -13.33 2.55
CA GLY A 106 -50.95 -13.25 3.77
C GLY A 106 -51.05 -11.82 4.31
N GLU A 107 -49.93 -11.09 4.28
CA GLU A 107 -49.83 -9.68 4.61
C GLU A 107 -50.78 -8.84 3.73
N ILE A 108 -50.69 -8.96 2.40
CA ILE A 108 -51.56 -8.23 1.46
C ILE A 108 -53.03 -8.53 1.72
N ALA A 109 -53.38 -9.81 1.85
CA ALA A 109 -54.76 -10.23 2.05
C ALA A 109 -55.32 -9.65 3.36
N CYS A 110 -54.58 -9.75 4.47
CA CYS A 110 -54.98 -9.17 5.75
C CYS A 110 -55.10 -7.65 5.67
N LEU A 111 -54.17 -6.98 4.99
CA LEU A 111 -54.19 -5.52 4.85
C LEU A 111 -55.41 -5.02 4.08
N LEU A 112 -55.76 -5.67 2.97
CA LEU A 112 -56.93 -5.32 2.17
C LEU A 112 -58.22 -5.56 2.95
N VAL A 113 -58.34 -6.71 3.62
CA VAL A 113 -59.50 -7.00 4.48
C VAL A 113 -59.60 -5.95 5.59
N TYR A 114 -58.51 -5.66 6.30
CA TYR A 114 -58.45 -4.64 7.34
C TYR A 114 -58.87 -3.26 6.80
N PHE A 115 -58.36 -2.84 5.64
CA PHE A 115 -58.71 -1.55 5.06
C PHE A 115 -60.19 -1.44 4.64
N TYR A 116 -60.72 -2.45 3.95
CA TYR A 116 -62.08 -2.38 3.39
C TYR A 116 -63.19 -2.69 4.41
N THR A 117 -62.89 -3.38 5.51
CA THR A 117 -63.89 -3.84 6.48
C THR A 117 -63.96 -3.01 7.76
N PHE A 118 -63.27 -1.86 7.80
CA PHE A 118 -63.15 -0.98 8.97
C PHE A 118 -64.49 -0.57 9.62
N GLU A 119 -65.56 -0.46 8.84
CA GLU A 119 -66.93 -0.12 9.31
C GLU A 119 -67.92 -1.30 9.22
N GLN A 120 -67.48 -2.45 8.72
CA GLN A 120 -68.33 -3.61 8.39
C GLN A 120 -68.08 -4.80 9.33
N MET A 121 -66.85 -4.96 9.81
CA MET A 121 -66.43 -6.08 10.65
C MET A 121 -66.54 -5.73 12.13
N ASP A 122 -66.89 -6.70 12.97
CA ASP A 122 -66.88 -6.51 14.41
C ASP A 122 -65.44 -6.29 14.92
N ARG A 123 -65.30 -5.43 15.94
CA ARG A 123 -64.01 -5.00 16.51
C ARG A 123 -63.04 -6.13 16.80
N ARG A 124 -63.52 -7.26 17.36
CA ARG A 124 -62.62 -8.36 17.76
C ARG A 124 -62.00 -9.01 16.54
N ARG A 125 -62.79 -9.26 15.50
CA ARG A 125 -62.29 -9.81 14.24
C ARG A 125 -61.41 -8.80 13.49
N HIS A 126 -61.76 -7.52 13.49
CA HIS A 126 -60.97 -6.49 12.83
C HIS A 126 -59.56 -6.36 13.44
N LEU A 127 -59.47 -6.28 14.76
CA LEU A 127 -58.18 -6.29 15.48
C LEU A 127 -57.41 -7.60 15.26
N PHE A 128 -58.10 -8.75 15.17
CA PHE A 128 -57.46 -10.03 14.87
C PHE A 128 -56.83 -10.03 13.46
N VAL A 129 -57.54 -9.55 12.45
CA VAL A 129 -56.98 -9.40 11.09
C VAL A 129 -55.77 -8.48 11.09
N GLY A 130 -55.82 -7.39 11.85
CA GLY A 130 -54.67 -6.50 12.02
C GLY A 130 -53.47 -7.21 12.68
N TRP A 131 -53.68 -8.01 13.72
CA TRP A 131 -52.60 -8.81 14.32
C TRP A 131 -52.04 -9.84 13.34
N CYS A 132 -52.89 -10.49 12.54
CA CYS A 132 -52.44 -11.39 11.47
C CYS A 132 -51.55 -10.66 10.46
N TYR A 133 -51.90 -9.43 10.06
CA TYR A 133 -51.05 -8.59 9.20
C TYR A 133 -49.66 -8.41 9.82
N PHE A 134 -49.59 -7.96 11.08
CA PHE A 134 -48.31 -7.74 11.75
C PHE A 134 -47.47 -9.02 11.83
N VAL A 135 -48.09 -10.14 12.21
CA VAL A 135 -47.42 -11.43 12.30
C VAL A 135 -46.86 -11.85 10.94
N PHE A 136 -47.64 -11.74 9.87
CA PHE A 136 -47.17 -12.05 8.52
C PHE A 136 -46.04 -11.14 8.07
N GLY A 137 -46.18 -9.81 8.21
CA GLY A 137 -45.12 -8.88 7.84
C GLY A 137 -43.83 -9.09 8.66
N TRP A 138 -43.95 -9.36 9.96
CA TRP A 138 -42.79 -9.66 10.81
C TRP A 138 -42.13 -10.99 10.42
N PHE A 139 -42.90 -12.03 10.10
CA PHE A 139 -42.32 -13.27 9.59
C PHE A 139 -41.69 -13.11 8.20
N SER A 140 -42.22 -12.28 7.32
CA SER A 140 -41.54 -11.90 6.07
C SER A 140 -40.15 -11.31 6.36
N LEU A 141 -40.03 -10.38 7.32
CA LEU A 141 -38.75 -9.85 7.77
C LEU A 141 -37.81 -10.94 8.29
N VAL A 142 -38.31 -11.86 9.12
CA VAL A 142 -37.52 -12.98 9.67
C VAL A 142 -36.99 -13.88 8.55
N MET A 143 -37.82 -14.20 7.55
CA MET A 143 -37.41 -15.08 6.44
C MET A 143 -36.35 -14.44 5.56
N ILE A 144 -36.53 -13.17 5.15
CA ILE A 144 -35.55 -12.51 4.28
C ILE A 144 -34.24 -12.19 5.02
N ASP A 145 -34.33 -11.85 6.32
CA ASP A 145 -33.14 -11.55 7.11
C ASP A 145 -32.26 -12.78 7.31
N GLY A 146 -32.83 -13.98 7.50
CA GLY A 146 -32.05 -15.23 7.55
C GLY A 146 -31.20 -15.46 6.29
N ILE A 147 -31.74 -15.09 5.12
CA ILE A 147 -31.02 -15.22 3.85
C ILE A 147 -29.93 -14.14 3.74
N ILE A 148 -30.25 -12.87 4.01
CA ILE A 148 -29.31 -11.75 3.82
C ILE A 148 -28.19 -11.75 4.86
N SER A 149 -28.49 -12.09 6.12
CA SER A 149 -27.49 -12.20 7.19
C SER A 149 -26.47 -13.30 6.90
N SER A 150 -26.89 -14.40 6.25
CA SER A 150 -25.99 -15.48 5.83
C SER A 150 -24.92 -15.03 4.83
N MET A 151 -25.18 -13.96 4.06
CA MET A 151 -24.20 -13.41 3.13
C MET A 151 -23.04 -12.71 3.86
N LEU A 152 -23.27 -12.18 5.05
CA LEU A 152 -22.28 -11.50 5.87
C LEU A 152 -21.59 -12.46 6.85
N THR A 153 -22.37 -13.36 7.45
CA THR A 153 -21.89 -14.36 8.41
C THR A 153 -22.44 -15.73 8.05
N PRO A 154 -21.90 -16.46 7.06
CA PRO A 154 -22.47 -17.75 6.67
C PRO A 154 -22.30 -18.85 7.72
N GLY A 155 -21.36 -18.71 8.65
CA GLY A 155 -21.16 -19.69 9.73
C GLY A 155 -20.80 -21.08 9.20
N GLU A 156 -21.37 -22.12 9.81
CA GLU A 156 -21.13 -23.54 9.48
C GLU A 156 -21.59 -23.93 8.07
N TRP A 157 -22.42 -23.11 7.42
CA TRP A 157 -22.85 -23.33 6.04
C TRP A 157 -21.68 -23.45 5.06
N LEU A 158 -20.54 -22.79 5.34
CA LEU A 158 -19.34 -22.90 4.51
C LEU A 158 -18.83 -24.34 4.40
N GLU A 159 -19.09 -25.16 5.42
CA GLU A 159 -18.68 -26.57 5.49
C GLU A 159 -19.81 -27.51 5.08
N THR A 160 -21.04 -27.27 5.57
CA THR A 160 -22.16 -28.21 5.42
C THR A 160 -22.98 -27.99 4.15
N GLY A 161 -23.07 -26.75 3.67
CA GLY A 161 -24.01 -26.34 2.62
C GLY A 161 -25.49 -26.48 3.00
N ALA A 162 -25.81 -26.81 4.25
CA ALA A 162 -27.17 -27.13 4.70
C ALA A 162 -28.02 -25.88 4.92
N PHE A 163 -29.31 -25.95 4.60
CA PHE A 163 -30.23 -24.82 4.69
C PHE A 163 -30.24 -24.15 6.07
N TRP A 164 -30.36 -24.94 7.14
CA TRP A 164 -30.54 -24.40 8.49
C TRP A 164 -29.28 -23.76 9.06
N ASP A 165 -28.11 -24.31 8.74
CA ASP A 165 -26.82 -23.78 9.22
C ASP A 165 -26.55 -22.39 8.62
N GLY A 166 -26.97 -22.18 7.37
CA GLY A 166 -26.90 -20.87 6.72
C GLY A 166 -28.01 -19.91 7.13
N PHE A 167 -29.24 -20.42 7.30
CA PHE A 167 -30.39 -19.59 7.69
C PHE A 167 -30.29 -19.10 9.15
N LEU A 168 -29.93 -19.98 10.08
CA LEU A 168 -29.73 -19.68 11.51
C LEU A 168 -28.28 -19.32 11.83
N ASN A 169 -27.72 -18.44 11.00
CA ASN A 169 -26.33 -18.06 11.10
C ASN A 169 -26.03 -17.16 12.32
N PRO A 170 -24.75 -16.92 12.67
CA PRO A 170 -24.39 -16.21 13.90
C PRO A 170 -25.02 -14.82 14.07
N SER A 171 -25.24 -14.08 12.98
CA SER A 171 -25.83 -12.74 13.03
C SER A 171 -27.34 -12.69 12.84
N PHE A 172 -28.00 -13.84 12.59
CA PHE A 172 -29.44 -13.92 12.34
C PHE A 172 -30.27 -13.28 13.45
N VAL A 173 -30.22 -13.81 14.68
CA VAL A 173 -31.06 -13.29 15.79
C VAL A 173 -30.73 -11.82 16.12
N PRO A 174 -29.46 -11.41 16.27
CA PRO A 174 -29.13 -10.00 16.48
C PRO A 174 -29.64 -9.09 15.36
N SER A 175 -29.56 -9.53 14.10
CA SER A 175 -30.05 -8.79 12.93
C SER A 175 -31.58 -8.64 12.94
N VAL A 176 -32.33 -9.72 13.17
CA VAL A 176 -33.80 -9.68 13.31
C VAL A 176 -34.23 -8.68 14.39
N VAL A 177 -33.57 -8.71 15.56
CA VAL A 177 -33.90 -7.79 16.66
C VAL A 177 -33.60 -6.35 16.26
N LEU A 178 -32.42 -6.08 15.70
CA LEU A 178 -32.01 -4.75 15.26
C LEU A 178 -32.96 -4.18 14.19
N ARG A 179 -33.27 -4.97 13.16
CA ARG A 179 -34.19 -4.60 12.07
C ARG A 179 -35.62 -4.41 12.56
N THR A 180 -36.07 -5.22 13.52
CA THR A 180 -37.38 -5.02 14.15
C THR A 180 -37.43 -3.67 14.85
N MET A 181 -36.43 -3.32 15.66
CA MET A 181 -36.39 -2.02 16.34
C MET A 181 -36.36 -0.84 15.33
N LEU A 182 -35.59 -0.99 14.25
CA LEU A 182 -35.55 -0.01 13.16
C LEU A 182 -36.92 0.16 12.50
N GLY A 183 -37.62 -0.94 12.18
CA GLY A 183 -38.97 -0.90 11.64
C GLY A 183 -39.97 -0.21 12.57
N LEU A 184 -39.91 -0.50 13.88
CA LEU A 184 -40.75 0.17 14.89
C LEU A 184 -40.45 1.68 14.96
N SER A 185 -39.19 2.09 14.88
CA SER A 185 -38.78 3.50 14.81
C SER A 185 -39.40 4.19 13.59
N LEU A 186 -39.26 3.58 12.41
CA LEU A 186 -39.81 4.10 11.15
C LEU A 186 -41.34 4.25 11.19
N ALA A 187 -42.05 3.35 11.88
CA ALA A 187 -43.49 3.48 12.11
C ALA A 187 -43.83 4.82 12.79
N GLY A 188 -43.04 5.22 13.79
CA GLY A 188 -43.15 6.54 14.44
C GLY A 188 -42.87 7.69 13.48
N LEU A 189 -41.82 7.59 12.66
CA LEU A 189 -41.43 8.65 11.71
C LEU A 189 -42.50 8.88 10.64
N PHE A 190 -43.03 7.81 10.04
CA PHE A 190 -44.12 7.90 9.08
C PHE A 190 -45.45 8.31 9.74
N ALA A 191 -45.70 7.91 10.98
CA ALA A 191 -46.86 8.35 11.73
C ALA A 191 -46.85 9.88 11.92
N PHE A 192 -45.70 10.52 12.17
CA PHE A 192 -45.62 11.99 12.26
C PHE A 192 -46.15 12.72 11.02
N VAL A 193 -45.94 12.18 9.82
CA VAL A 193 -46.43 12.75 8.55
C VAL A 193 -47.95 12.83 8.54
N THR A 194 -48.61 11.76 8.95
CA THR A 194 -50.07 11.71 8.96
C THR A 194 -50.69 12.35 10.20
N ALA A 195 -50.06 12.20 11.38
CA ALA A 195 -50.52 12.75 12.64
C ALA A 195 -50.48 14.28 12.64
N SER A 196 -49.43 14.90 12.08
CA SER A 196 -49.32 16.36 11.94
C SER A 196 -50.42 16.97 11.05
N ARG A 197 -51.10 16.16 10.24
CA ARG A 197 -52.20 16.59 9.37
C ARG A 197 -53.58 16.48 10.04
N VAL A 198 -53.69 15.95 11.26
CA VAL A 198 -54.96 15.88 12.01
C VAL A 198 -55.42 17.28 12.40
N GLU A 199 -56.68 17.59 12.12
CA GLU A 199 -57.24 18.94 12.33
C GLU A 199 -57.49 19.22 13.82
N ASP A 200 -58.05 18.27 14.56
CA ASP A 200 -58.27 18.41 15.99
C ASP A 200 -56.93 18.50 16.75
N ASP A 201 -56.74 19.61 17.48
CA ASP A 201 -55.49 19.94 18.16
C ASP A 201 -55.16 18.98 19.30
N ALA A 202 -56.18 18.53 20.05
CA ALA A 202 -55.99 17.62 21.17
C ALA A 202 -55.57 16.22 20.68
N THR A 203 -56.28 15.70 19.68
CA THR A 203 -56.00 14.42 19.03
C THR A 203 -54.65 14.46 18.32
N ARG A 204 -54.36 15.52 17.56
CA ARG A 204 -53.05 15.72 16.91
C ARG A 204 -51.92 15.65 17.93
N LYS A 205 -52.00 16.41 19.02
CA LYS A 205 -50.95 16.42 20.05
C LYS A 205 -50.76 15.06 20.70
N LYS A 206 -51.85 14.32 20.91
CA LYS A 206 -51.80 12.96 21.47
C LYS A 206 -51.12 11.98 20.53
N LEU A 207 -51.52 11.98 19.26
CA LEU A 207 -50.94 11.14 18.22
C LEU A 207 -49.47 11.45 17.96
N VAL A 208 -49.09 12.73 17.91
CA VAL A 208 -47.70 13.15 17.76
C VAL A 208 -46.84 12.66 18.93
N ARG A 209 -47.32 12.76 20.17
CA ARG A 209 -46.60 12.21 21.34
C ARG A 209 -46.50 10.69 21.33
N PHE A 210 -47.56 10.03 20.88
CA PHE A 210 -47.55 8.59 20.68
C PHE A 210 -46.50 8.20 19.63
N SER A 211 -46.51 8.84 18.45
CA SER A 211 -45.49 8.66 17.40
C SER A 211 -44.06 8.94 17.87
N ALA A 212 -43.85 9.94 18.73
CA ALA A 212 -42.54 10.20 19.31
C ALA A 212 -42.04 9.05 20.19
N GLY A 213 -42.93 8.40 20.95
CA GLY A 213 -42.59 7.18 21.69
C GLY A 213 -42.16 6.04 20.77
N TRP A 214 -42.84 5.87 19.63
CA TRP A 214 -42.48 4.87 18.62
C TRP A 214 -41.16 5.16 17.91
N ALA A 215 -40.81 6.43 17.71
CA ALA A 215 -39.50 6.80 17.16
C ALA A 215 -38.37 6.61 18.20
N VAL A 216 -38.58 7.03 19.45
CA VAL A 216 -37.49 7.13 20.44
C VAL A 216 -37.18 5.80 21.14
N TRP A 217 -38.20 5.08 21.62
CA TRP A 217 -37.94 3.86 22.43
C TRP A 217 -37.23 2.76 21.66
N PRO A 218 -37.62 2.42 20.41
CA PRO A 218 -36.89 1.45 19.62
C PRO A 218 -35.45 1.87 19.35
N LEU A 219 -35.18 3.15 19.05
CA LEU A 219 -33.81 3.65 18.86
C LEU A 219 -32.93 3.50 20.11
N LEU A 220 -33.49 3.71 21.31
CA LEU A 220 -32.75 3.46 22.55
C LEU A 220 -32.44 1.97 22.74
N LEU A 221 -33.37 1.10 22.36
CA LEU A 221 -33.18 -0.36 22.37
C LEU A 221 -32.24 -0.83 21.25
N MET A 222 -32.05 -0.05 20.19
CA MET A 222 -31.09 -0.34 19.12
C MET A 222 -29.64 -0.25 19.59
N ILE A 223 -29.33 0.49 20.64
CA ILE A 223 -27.95 0.59 21.17
C ILE A 223 -27.44 -0.78 21.65
N PRO A 224 -28.10 -1.47 22.60
CA PRO A 224 -27.66 -2.79 23.01
C PRO A 224 -27.80 -3.85 21.92
N SER A 225 -28.82 -3.79 21.05
CA SER A 225 -28.96 -4.77 19.96
C SER A 225 -27.91 -4.57 18.86
N GLY A 226 -27.55 -3.32 18.55
CA GLY A 226 -26.49 -2.99 17.60
C GLY A 226 -25.11 -3.38 18.13
N TRP A 227 -24.86 -3.20 19.43
CA TRP A 227 -23.68 -3.73 20.09
C TRP A 227 -23.62 -5.26 20.01
N TRP A 228 -24.73 -5.95 20.28
CA TRP A 228 -24.81 -7.40 20.14
C TRP A 228 -24.55 -7.85 18.70
N TYR A 229 -25.15 -7.19 17.71
CA TYR A 229 -24.92 -7.45 16.29
C TYR A 229 -23.45 -7.26 15.91
N PHE A 230 -22.79 -6.19 16.38
CA PHE A 230 -21.38 -5.95 16.08
C PHE A 230 -20.45 -7.03 16.67
N GLN A 231 -20.72 -7.48 17.89
CA GLN A 231 -19.87 -8.46 18.58
C GLN A 231 -19.90 -9.86 17.94
N VAL A 232 -20.99 -10.23 17.28
CA VAL A 232 -21.07 -11.53 16.57
C VAL A 232 -20.40 -11.51 15.20
N LEU A 233 -20.01 -10.33 14.68
CA LEU A 233 -19.34 -10.25 13.39
C LEU A 233 -17.90 -10.79 13.48
N PRO A 234 -17.39 -11.43 12.42
CA PRO A 234 -15.99 -11.83 12.34
C PRO A 234 -15.03 -10.65 12.56
N VAL A 235 -13.86 -10.91 13.16
CA VAL A 235 -12.85 -9.87 13.48
C VAL A 235 -12.43 -9.06 12.25
N SER A 236 -12.33 -9.72 11.08
CA SER A 236 -12.06 -9.08 9.80
C SER A 236 -13.13 -8.04 9.42
N VAL A 237 -14.41 -8.40 9.57
CA VAL A 237 -15.57 -7.55 9.29
C VAL A 237 -15.65 -6.40 10.30
N GLN A 238 -15.39 -6.67 11.59
CA GLN A 238 -15.28 -5.63 12.61
C GLN A 238 -14.19 -4.60 12.25
N GLY A 239 -13.02 -5.06 11.82
CA GLY A 239 -11.92 -4.21 11.38
C GLY A 239 -12.29 -3.29 10.20
N MET A 240 -13.08 -3.81 9.25
CA MET A 240 -13.62 -3.00 8.14
C MET A 240 -14.48 -1.84 8.64
N ILE A 241 -15.40 -2.11 9.56
CA ILE A 241 -16.29 -1.10 10.17
C ILE A 241 -15.50 -0.09 11.01
N LEU A 242 -14.45 -0.53 11.70
CA LEU A 242 -13.60 0.31 12.56
C LEU A 242 -12.55 1.15 11.81
N GLY A 243 -12.57 1.15 10.47
CA GLY A 243 -11.76 2.08 9.67
C GLY A 243 -10.57 1.47 8.92
N HIS A 244 -10.55 0.13 8.73
CA HIS A 244 -9.70 -0.48 7.71
C HIS A 244 -10.15 -0.12 6.28
N ASN A 245 -11.43 0.20 6.08
CA ASN A 245 -11.94 0.75 4.82
C ASN A 245 -12.39 2.21 5.01
N ASN A 246 -11.76 3.14 4.29
CA ASN A 246 -12.12 4.56 4.34
C ASN A 246 -13.50 4.86 3.70
N GLU A 247 -14.03 3.97 2.85
CA GLU A 247 -15.36 4.08 2.24
C GLU A 247 -16.48 4.06 3.31
N ILE A 248 -16.26 3.33 4.42
CA ILE A 248 -17.27 3.14 5.47
C ILE A 248 -17.35 4.34 6.42
N LEU A 249 -16.25 5.07 6.59
CA LEU A 249 -16.14 6.11 7.61
C LEU A 249 -17.20 7.23 7.49
N PRO A 250 -17.49 7.80 6.29
CA PRO A 250 -18.55 8.80 6.15
C PRO A 250 -19.93 8.29 6.54
N LEU A 251 -20.21 7.00 6.29
CA LEU A 251 -21.50 6.37 6.62
C LEU A 251 -21.66 6.15 8.12
N VAL A 252 -20.58 5.74 8.80
CA VAL A 252 -20.56 5.62 10.26
C VAL A 252 -20.75 6.99 10.92
N GLN A 253 -20.13 8.04 10.37
CA GLN A 253 -20.35 9.41 10.82
C GLN A 253 -21.81 9.85 10.60
N ALA A 254 -22.39 9.54 9.44
CA ALA A 254 -23.78 9.85 9.14
C ALA A 254 -24.74 9.17 10.14
N LEU A 255 -24.55 7.89 10.48
CA LEU A 255 -25.32 7.20 11.53
C LEU A 255 -25.17 7.85 12.90
N SER A 256 -23.93 8.20 13.26
CA SER A 256 -23.61 8.82 14.56
C SER A 256 -24.29 10.19 14.75
N ILE A 257 -24.66 10.85 13.65
CA ILE A 257 -25.41 12.13 13.65
C ILE A 257 -26.92 11.88 13.52
N ALA A 258 -27.33 10.99 12.61
CA ALA A 258 -28.74 10.74 12.30
C ALA A 258 -29.50 10.18 13.50
N ILE A 259 -28.96 9.17 14.21
CA ILE A 259 -29.66 8.52 15.33
C ILE A 259 -29.95 9.52 16.48
N PRO A 260 -28.96 10.26 17.02
CA PRO A 260 -29.26 11.29 18.02
C PRO A 260 -30.16 12.40 17.49
N GLY A 261 -29.99 12.78 16.22
CA GLY A 261 -30.83 13.77 15.53
C GLY A 261 -32.31 13.35 15.52
N ILE A 262 -32.61 12.09 15.18
CA ILE A 262 -33.97 11.56 15.19
C ILE A 262 -34.55 11.58 16.61
N VAL A 263 -33.77 11.19 17.62
CA VAL A 263 -34.22 11.20 19.02
C VAL A 263 -34.57 12.63 19.47
N VAL A 264 -33.65 13.59 19.29
CA VAL A 264 -33.84 14.98 19.73
C VAL A 264 -35.01 15.63 18.99
N LEU A 265 -35.07 15.49 17.66
CA LEU A 265 -36.13 16.09 16.85
C LEU A 265 -37.50 15.44 17.10
N SER A 266 -37.55 14.13 17.39
CA SER A 266 -38.80 13.45 17.76
C SER A 266 -39.32 13.90 19.12
N LEU A 267 -38.44 14.12 20.10
CA LEU A 267 -38.80 14.71 21.39
C LEU A 267 -39.24 16.18 21.23
N PHE A 268 -38.57 16.94 20.36
CA PHE A 268 -38.98 18.30 20.03
C PHE A 268 -40.37 18.32 19.36
N MET A 269 -40.67 17.33 18.53
CA MET A 269 -41.98 17.17 17.89
C MET A 269 -43.11 16.96 18.90
N ALA A 270 -42.83 16.42 20.09
CA ALA A 270 -43.79 16.24 21.18
C ALA A 270 -44.18 17.55 21.92
N LEU A 271 -43.50 18.66 21.62
CA LEU A 271 -43.81 20.00 22.13
C LEU A 271 -44.99 20.65 21.35
N ARG A 272 -45.47 21.80 21.84
CA ARG A 272 -46.51 22.57 21.15
C ARG A 272 -45.90 23.38 20.01
N LEU A 273 -45.94 22.83 18.80
CA LEU A 273 -45.41 23.46 17.59
C LEU A 273 -46.55 23.88 16.63
N PRO A 274 -46.37 24.96 15.83
CA PRO A 274 -47.28 25.28 14.75
C PRO A 274 -47.35 24.15 13.72
N ARG A 275 -48.53 23.96 13.09
CA ARG A 275 -48.79 22.86 12.14
C ARG A 275 -47.78 22.80 10.98
N ARG A 276 -47.43 23.95 10.39
CA ARG A 276 -46.43 24.02 9.31
C ARG A 276 -45.04 23.52 9.76
N SER A 277 -44.63 23.90 10.96
CA SER A 277 -43.36 23.45 11.55
C SER A 277 -43.38 21.95 11.84
N GLN A 278 -44.50 21.40 12.32
CA GLN A 278 -44.65 19.96 12.52
C GLN A 278 -44.55 19.16 11.22
N THR A 279 -45.16 19.64 10.14
CA THR A 279 -45.06 18.98 8.82
C THR A 279 -43.64 19.07 8.26
N ALA A 280 -42.98 20.23 8.35
CA ALA A 280 -41.59 20.38 7.92
C ALA A 280 -40.65 19.46 8.71
N LEU A 281 -40.83 19.40 10.04
CA LEU A 281 -40.04 18.54 10.93
C LEU A 281 -40.27 17.05 10.64
N ALA A 282 -41.49 16.64 10.31
CA ALA A 282 -41.77 15.26 9.88
C ALA A 282 -40.99 14.87 8.62
N CYS A 283 -40.87 15.79 7.64
CA CYS A 283 -40.09 15.55 6.43
C CYS A 283 -38.58 15.44 6.73
N ILE A 284 -38.05 16.29 7.62
CA ILE A 284 -36.65 16.21 8.07
C ILE A 284 -36.40 14.88 8.78
N LEU A 285 -37.28 14.47 9.69
CA LEU A 285 -37.20 13.20 10.40
C LEU A 285 -37.24 12.00 9.45
N LEU A 286 -38.09 12.02 8.42
CA LEU A 286 -38.08 10.99 7.38
C LEU A 286 -36.78 10.96 6.58
N ALA A 287 -36.23 12.12 6.23
CA ALA A 287 -34.94 12.20 5.54
C ALA A 287 -33.81 11.62 6.42
N LEU A 288 -33.80 11.92 7.71
CA LEU A 288 -32.87 11.33 8.67
C LEU A 288 -33.05 9.82 8.81
N GLY A 289 -34.29 9.33 8.86
CA GLY A 289 -34.57 7.88 8.87
C GLY A 289 -34.12 7.19 7.58
N PHE A 290 -34.24 7.87 6.43
CA PHE A 290 -33.72 7.35 5.16
C PHE A 290 -32.19 7.29 5.16
N VAL A 291 -31.52 8.31 5.72
CA VAL A 291 -30.06 8.29 5.93
C VAL A 291 -29.66 7.18 6.89
N GLU A 292 -30.41 6.95 7.97
CA GLU A 292 -30.18 5.86 8.93
C GLU A 292 -30.22 4.50 8.25
N VAL A 293 -31.32 4.18 7.55
CA VAL A 293 -31.46 2.90 6.82
C VAL A 293 -30.39 2.79 5.72
N GLY A 294 -30.18 3.85 4.95
CA GLY A 294 -29.22 3.89 3.87
C GLY A 294 -27.79 3.64 4.33
N SER A 295 -27.36 4.32 5.40
CA SER A 295 -26.03 4.12 5.97
C SER A 295 -25.87 2.73 6.56
N PHE A 296 -26.87 2.18 7.26
CA PHE A 296 -26.80 0.82 7.80
C PHE A 296 -26.64 -0.23 6.68
N GLU A 297 -27.48 -0.19 5.64
CA GLU A 297 -27.40 -1.16 4.54
C GLU A 297 -26.09 -1.05 3.76
N TRP A 298 -25.59 0.16 3.55
CA TRP A 298 -24.29 0.37 2.91
C TRP A 298 -23.12 -0.10 3.76
N ILE A 299 -23.14 0.12 5.07
CA ILE A 299 -22.11 -0.40 5.98
C ILE A 299 -22.11 -1.92 5.94
N ARG A 300 -23.28 -2.56 6.02
CA ARG A 300 -23.43 -4.02 5.91
C ARG A 300 -22.84 -4.54 4.59
N GLU A 301 -23.14 -3.87 3.48
CA GLU A 301 -22.64 -4.22 2.15
C GLU A 301 -21.13 -4.05 2.02
N ALA A 302 -20.59 -2.93 2.49
CA ALA A 302 -19.18 -2.63 2.41
C ALA A 302 -18.35 -3.50 3.38
N ALA A 303 -18.92 -3.88 4.52
CA ALA A 303 -18.23 -4.67 5.55
C ALA A 303 -18.00 -6.14 5.15
N ARG A 304 -18.81 -6.70 4.23
CA ARG A 304 -18.57 -8.04 3.67
C ARG A 304 -17.56 -8.08 2.53
N ARG A 305 -17.17 -6.93 1.97
CA ARG A 305 -16.16 -6.88 0.90
C ARG A 305 -14.86 -7.52 1.40
N PRO A 306 -14.20 -8.33 0.57
CA PRO A 306 -14.29 -8.41 -0.89
C PRO A 306 -15.35 -9.38 -1.41
N TYR A 307 -16.18 -9.93 -0.54
CA TYR A 307 -17.14 -10.97 -0.86
C TYR A 307 -18.55 -10.45 -1.12
N VAL A 308 -19.28 -11.16 -1.98
CA VAL A 308 -20.75 -11.08 -2.01
C VAL A 308 -21.37 -12.07 -1.03
N ILE A 309 -20.77 -13.26 -0.86
CA ILE A 309 -21.06 -14.23 0.18
C ILE A 309 -19.75 -14.50 0.91
N TYR A 310 -19.65 -14.04 2.16
CA TYR A 310 -18.41 -14.01 2.93
C TYR A 310 -17.69 -15.36 2.96
N GLY A 311 -16.42 -15.41 2.51
CA GLY A 311 -15.62 -16.64 2.48
C GLY A 311 -15.99 -17.67 1.40
N HIS A 312 -17.07 -17.46 0.64
CA HIS A 312 -17.50 -18.39 -0.41
C HIS A 312 -17.37 -17.84 -1.83
N MET A 313 -17.72 -16.56 -2.04
CA MET A 313 -17.78 -15.96 -3.37
C MET A 313 -17.37 -14.49 -3.35
N PHE A 314 -16.45 -14.11 -4.24
CA PHE A 314 -16.00 -12.73 -4.41
C PHE A 314 -17.09 -11.84 -5.04
N SER A 315 -16.95 -10.53 -4.91
CA SER A 315 -17.92 -9.54 -5.44
C SER A 315 -18.08 -9.60 -6.97
N ASN A 316 -17.08 -10.13 -7.68
CA ASN A 316 -17.13 -10.38 -9.12
C ASN A 316 -17.82 -11.72 -9.50
N GLY A 317 -18.28 -12.48 -8.51
CA GLY A 317 -19.01 -13.73 -8.70
C GLY A 317 -18.14 -15.00 -8.77
N LEU A 318 -16.81 -14.90 -8.70
CA LEU A 318 -15.96 -16.09 -8.68
C LEU A 318 -16.01 -16.78 -7.30
N PRO A 319 -16.23 -18.11 -7.25
CA PRO A 319 -16.06 -18.89 -6.02
C PRO A 319 -14.61 -18.84 -5.51
N VAL A 320 -14.44 -18.72 -4.19
CA VAL A 320 -13.11 -18.66 -3.55
C VAL A 320 -12.29 -19.92 -3.83
N ALA A 321 -12.95 -21.08 -3.87
CA ALA A 321 -12.32 -22.37 -4.13
C ALA A 321 -11.73 -22.49 -5.57
N GLU A 322 -12.19 -21.67 -6.51
CA GLU A 322 -11.74 -21.71 -7.91
C GLU A 322 -10.58 -20.74 -8.19
N LEU A 323 -10.21 -19.89 -7.22
CA LEU A 323 -9.24 -18.81 -7.40
C LEU A 323 -7.92 -19.28 -8.03
N ASN A 324 -7.29 -20.31 -7.47
CA ASN A 324 -5.98 -20.77 -7.92
C ASN A 324 -6.06 -21.43 -9.30
N VAL A 325 -7.08 -22.24 -9.54
CA VAL A 325 -7.30 -22.91 -10.83
C VAL A 325 -7.50 -21.89 -11.95
N VAL A 326 -8.33 -20.87 -11.72
CA VAL A 326 -8.59 -19.83 -12.72
C VAL A 326 -7.36 -18.95 -12.94
N ARG A 327 -6.60 -18.65 -11.88
CA ARG A 327 -5.35 -17.89 -11.99
C ARG A 327 -4.32 -18.62 -12.86
N GLU A 328 -4.16 -19.93 -12.67
CA GLU A 328 -3.22 -20.75 -13.46
C GLU A 328 -3.66 -20.90 -14.92
N GLN A 329 -4.96 -21.08 -15.17
CA GLN A 329 -5.47 -21.31 -16.54
C GLN A 329 -5.62 -20.02 -17.36
N GLY A 330 -5.80 -18.89 -16.69
CA GLY A 330 -6.19 -17.60 -17.27
C GLY A 330 -7.67 -17.31 -17.05
N PHE A 331 -7.99 -16.11 -16.55
CA PHE A 331 -9.34 -15.65 -16.27
C PHE A 331 -10.21 -15.58 -17.51
N LEU A 332 -9.68 -15.13 -18.65
CA LEU A 332 -10.43 -15.01 -19.90
C LEU A 332 -10.96 -16.37 -20.41
N LYS A 333 -10.22 -17.46 -20.15
CA LYS A 333 -10.67 -18.81 -20.49
C LYS A 333 -11.85 -19.28 -19.62
N SER A 334 -11.94 -18.80 -18.39
CA SER A 334 -13.05 -19.13 -17.47
C SER A 334 -14.36 -18.44 -17.87
N LEU A 335 -14.29 -17.30 -18.56
CA LEU A 335 -15.45 -16.53 -18.97
C LEU A 335 -16.21 -17.24 -20.10
N ARG A 336 -17.51 -17.47 -19.93
CA ARG A 336 -18.35 -18.06 -20.98
C ARG A 336 -18.64 -17.09 -22.14
N TRP A 337 -18.87 -15.82 -21.82
CA TRP A 337 -19.40 -14.80 -22.74
C TRP A 337 -18.39 -13.67 -22.94
N THR A 338 -17.27 -13.99 -23.59
CA THR A 338 -16.22 -13.01 -23.94
C THR A 338 -15.62 -13.37 -25.28
N GLU A 339 -15.23 -12.37 -26.06
CA GLU A 339 -14.65 -12.54 -27.39
C GLU A 339 -13.21 -13.05 -27.31
N HIS A 340 -12.41 -12.48 -26.41
CA HIS A 340 -10.99 -12.82 -26.26
C HIS A 340 -10.80 -13.86 -25.16
N LYS A 341 -10.20 -15.01 -25.50
CA LYS A 341 -9.90 -16.12 -24.54
C LYS A 341 -8.45 -16.17 -24.07
N SER A 342 -7.60 -15.36 -24.67
CA SER A 342 -6.17 -15.25 -24.36
C SER A 342 -5.67 -13.89 -24.79
N VAL A 343 -4.58 -13.44 -24.16
CA VAL A 343 -3.88 -12.20 -24.53
C VAL A 343 -2.96 -12.48 -25.72
N THR A 344 -2.98 -11.60 -26.71
CA THR A 344 -2.03 -11.54 -27.83
C THR A 344 -1.55 -10.08 -27.98
N PRO A 345 -0.42 -9.84 -28.67
CA PRO A 345 0.06 -8.49 -28.91
C PRO A 345 -0.97 -7.58 -29.59
N GLU A 346 -1.83 -8.12 -30.44
CA GLU A 346 -2.84 -7.38 -31.20
C GLU A 346 -4.08 -7.04 -30.38
N ASN A 347 -4.43 -7.86 -29.38
CA ASN A 347 -5.67 -7.73 -28.62
C ASN A 347 -5.48 -7.26 -27.16
N THR A 348 -4.25 -6.89 -26.76
CA THR A 348 -3.90 -6.62 -25.36
C THR A 348 -4.86 -5.62 -24.68
N LEU A 349 -5.24 -4.55 -25.37
CA LEU A 349 -6.18 -3.55 -24.83
C LEU A 349 -7.62 -4.08 -24.74
N ASP A 350 -8.07 -4.86 -25.71
CA ASP A 350 -9.42 -5.44 -25.73
C ASP A 350 -9.56 -6.56 -24.70
N ALA A 351 -8.53 -7.38 -24.53
CA ALA A 351 -8.42 -8.36 -23.45
C ALA A 351 -8.45 -7.67 -22.07
N GLY A 352 -7.72 -6.56 -21.91
CA GLY A 352 -7.76 -5.74 -20.70
C GLY A 352 -9.15 -5.16 -20.40
N HIS A 353 -9.87 -4.71 -21.44
CA HIS A 353 -11.27 -4.29 -21.33
C HIS A 353 -12.18 -5.44 -20.86
N ASP A 354 -12.07 -6.62 -21.47
CA ASP A 354 -12.87 -7.79 -21.11
C ASP A 354 -12.65 -8.20 -19.64
N ILE A 355 -11.40 -8.15 -19.16
CA ILE A 355 -11.06 -8.37 -17.75
C ILE A 355 -11.69 -7.30 -16.86
N PHE A 356 -11.55 -6.02 -17.21
CA PHE A 356 -12.10 -4.91 -16.41
C PHE A 356 -13.62 -5.01 -16.23
N VAL A 357 -14.35 -5.29 -17.31
CA VAL A 357 -15.81 -5.46 -17.33
C VAL A 357 -16.25 -6.61 -16.42
N ASN A 358 -15.56 -7.74 -16.48
CA ASN A 358 -15.97 -8.94 -15.76
C ASN A 358 -15.44 -9.02 -14.32
N GLN A 359 -14.35 -8.33 -14.00
CA GLN A 359 -13.71 -8.40 -12.69
C GLN A 359 -13.90 -7.12 -11.87
N CYS A 360 -13.65 -5.96 -12.47
CA CYS A 360 -13.55 -4.67 -11.75
C CYS A 360 -14.89 -3.93 -11.69
N LEU A 361 -15.70 -3.96 -12.76
CA LEU A 361 -16.93 -3.17 -12.86
C LEU A 361 -18.06 -3.62 -11.91
N SER A 362 -17.89 -4.79 -11.28
CA SER A 362 -18.75 -5.22 -10.16
C SER A 362 -18.71 -4.22 -8.98
N CYS A 363 -17.55 -3.60 -8.76
CA CYS A 363 -17.29 -2.70 -7.63
C CYS A 363 -16.94 -1.26 -8.06
N HIS A 364 -16.32 -1.10 -9.23
CA HIS A 364 -15.87 0.20 -9.73
C HIS A 364 -16.77 0.72 -10.83
N SER A 365 -16.99 2.03 -10.84
CA SER A 365 -17.55 2.73 -12.01
C SER A 365 -16.44 3.41 -12.81
N VAL A 366 -16.76 3.83 -14.03
CA VAL A 366 -15.90 4.70 -14.83
C VAL A 366 -16.59 6.05 -14.97
N ARG A 367 -16.04 7.09 -14.35
CA ARG A 367 -16.66 8.44 -14.27
C ARG A 367 -18.05 8.43 -13.63
N GLY A 368 -18.28 7.47 -12.73
CA GLY A 368 -19.56 7.28 -12.06
C GLY A 368 -19.58 7.75 -10.61
N PRO A 369 -20.76 7.75 -9.97
CA PRO A 369 -20.91 8.24 -8.60
C PRO A 369 -20.38 7.27 -7.52
N LEU A 370 -20.14 6.00 -7.87
CA LEU A 370 -19.78 4.95 -6.93
C LEU A 370 -18.39 4.37 -7.25
N ASN A 371 -17.44 4.53 -6.33
CA ASN A 371 -16.07 4.01 -6.40
C ASN A 371 -15.43 4.15 -7.80
N ASP A 372 -15.46 5.37 -8.35
CA ASP A 372 -14.86 5.68 -9.64
C ASP A 372 -13.40 5.24 -9.67
N ILE A 373 -13.02 4.45 -10.68
CA ILE A 373 -11.67 3.93 -10.82
C ILE A 373 -10.66 5.04 -11.17
N LEU A 374 -11.09 6.09 -11.89
CA LEU A 374 -10.15 7.08 -12.42
C LEU A 374 -9.37 7.82 -11.32
N PRO A 375 -10.00 8.42 -10.29
CA PRO A 375 -9.24 9.08 -9.22
C PRO A 375 -8.37 8.11 -8.42
N LEU A 376 -8.73 6.82 -8.38
CA LEU A 376 -8.00 5.80 -7.64
C LEU A 376 -6.75 5.32 -8.37
N THR A 377 -6.75 5.37 -9.71
CA THR A 377 -5.64 4.89 -10.54
C THR A 377 -4.88 5.99 -11.28
N SER A 378 -5.28 7.26 -11.15
CA SER A 378 -4.71 8.39 -11.91
C SER A 378 -3.21 8.61 -11.72
N LYS A 379 -2.63 8.09 -10.63
CA LYS A 379 -1.21 8.24 -10.33
C LYS A 379 -0.33 7.13 -10.89
N PHE A 380 -0.92 6.01 -11.32
CA PHE A 380 -0.15 4.83 -11.70
C PHE A 380 0.20 4.87 -13.19
N GLY A 381 1.46 4.63 -13.50
CA GLY A 381 1.85 4.06 -14.81
C GLY A 381 1.55 2.57 -14.87
N VAL A 382 1.87 1.92 -15.99
CA VAL A 382 1.61 0.48 -16.20
C VAL A 382 2.26 -0.37 -15.09
N VAL A 383 3.57 -0.19 -14.85
CA VAL A 383 4.32 -0.89 -13.78
C VAL A 383 3.70 -0.70 -12.40
N GLY A 384 3.32 0.54 -12.06
CA GLY A 384 2.70 0.85 -10.77
C GLY A 384 1.33 0.21 -10.60
N LEU A 385 0.53 0.16 -11.66
CA LEU A 385 -0.78 -0.47 -11.62
C LEU A 385 -0.66 -2.01 -11.56
N GLU A 386 0.27 -2.61 -12.29
CA GLU A 386 0.57 -4.03 -12.17
C GLU A 386 1.00 -4.40 -10.77
N SER A 387 1.92 -3.63 -10.18
CA SER A 387 2.35 -3.84 -8.80
C SER A 387 1.17 -3.77 -7.83
N GLN A 388 0.27 -2.80 -8.04
CA GLN A 388 -0.95 -2.66 -7.25
C GLN A 388 -1.91 -3.86 -7.41
N LEU A 389 -2.03 -4.43 -8.62
CA LEU A 389 -2.83 -5.63 -8.91
C LEU A 389 -2.19 -6.89 -8.29
N THR A 390 -0.86 -7.05 -8.36
CA THR A 390 -0.10 -8.13 -7.75
C THR A 390 -0.30 -8.18 -6.24
N GLY A 391 -0.24 -7.03 -5.56
CA GLY A 391 -0.43 -6.96 -4.10
C GLY A 391 -1.88 -6.93 -3.63
N GLN A 392 -2.84 -6.86 -4.55
CA GLN A 392 -4.27 -6.79 -4.23
C GLN A 392 -4.70 -8.02 -3.42
N GLY A 393 -5.39 -7.82 -2.30
CA GLY A 393 -5.87 -8.90 -1.45
C GLY A 393 -4.83 -9.53 -0.51
N LYS A 394 -3.54 -9.14 -0.59
CA LYS A 394 -2.48 -9.65 0.33
C LYS A 394 -2.48 -8.88 1.66
N LEU A 395 -1.99 -7.63 1.64
CA LEU A 395 -1.88 -6.78 2.85
C LEU A 395 -3.16 -6.04 3.20
N ASN A 396 -3.90 -5.60 2.17
CA ASN A 396 -5.21 -4.98 2.27
C ASN A 396 -6.24 -5.92 1.65
N THR A 397 -7.12 -6.46 2.47
CA THR A 397 -8.04 -7.55 2.09
C THR A 397 -9.41 -7.07 1.64
N TYR A 398 -9.67 -5.74 1.57
CA TYR A 398 -10.98 -5.20 1.22
C TYR A 398 -11.35 -5.34 -0.27
N MET A 399 -10.38 -5.66 -1.13
CA MET A 399 -10.59 -6.00 -2.55
C MET A 399 -10.22 -7.47 -2.79
N PRO A 400 -10.92 -8.17 -3.72
CA PRO A 400 -10.53 -9.51 -4.13
C PRO A 400 -9.10 -9.50 -4.65
N PRO A 401 -8.30 -10.57 -4.49
CA PRO A 401 -7.03 -10.64 -5.21
C PRO A 401 -7.26 -10.59 -6.72
N PHE A 402 -6.27 -10.13 -7.49
CA PHE A 402 -6.35 -10.23 -8.95
C PHE A 402 -6.48 -11.71 -9.36
N ILE A 403 -7.42 -11.96 -10.28
CA ILE A 403 -7.76 -13.30 -10.76
C ILE A 403 -7.37 -13.31 -12.24
N GLY A 404 -6.22 -13.90 -12.55
CA GLY A 404 -5.66 -13.95 -13.89
C GLY A 404 -4.15 -14.16 -13.82
N ASN A 405 -3.54 -14.50 -14.95
CA ASN A 405 -2.10 -14.70 -15.06
C ASN A 405 -1.37 -13.36 -15.31
N ASP A 406 -0.05 -13.42 -15.50
CA ASP A 406 0.79 -12.21 -15.66
C ASP A 406 0.47 -11.43 -16.94
N GLU A 407 0.21 -12.14 -18.05
CA GLU A 407 -0.20 -11.52 -19.32
C GLU A 407 -1.54 -10.76 -19.18
N GLU A 408 -2.51 -11.37 -18.50
CA GLU A 408 -3.82 -10.77 -18.22
C GLU A 408 -3.70 -9.57 -17.26
N ARG A 409 -2.79 -9.64 -16.28
CA ARG A 409 -2.49 -8.52 -15.36
C ARG A 409 -1.93 -7.33 -16.13
N HIS A 410 -0.96 -7.58 -17.02
CA HIS A 410 -0.37 -6.59 -17.91
C HIS A 410 -1.43 -5.97 -18.83
N ALA A 411 -2.27 -6.81 -19.46
CA ALA A 411 -3.35 -6.35 -20.33
C ALA A 411 -4.35 -5.43 -19.62
N LEU A 412 -4.76 -5.78 -18.39
CA LEU A 412 -5.63 -4.91 -17.58
C LEU A 412 -4.95 -3.58 -17.24
N ALA A 413 -3.67 -3.60 -16.86
CA ALA A 413 -2.93 -2.39 -16.54
C ALA A 413 -2.80 -1.46 -17.75
N GLN A 414 -2.46 -2.02 -18.92
CA GLN A 414 -2.42 -1.32 -20.21
C GLN A 414 -3.76 -0.66 -20.54
N TYR A 415 -4.87 -1.39 -20.41
CA TYR A 415 -6.21 -0.85 -20.67
C TYR A 415 -6.54 0.33 -19.75
N VAL A 416 -6.34 0.19 -18.44
CA VAL A 416 -6.67 1.25 -17.48
C VAL A 416 -5.80 2.49 -17.71
N VAL A 417 -4.49 2.34 -17.93
CA VAL A 417 -3.57 3.47 -18.10
C VAL A 417 -3.73 4.13 -19.47
N ASN A 418 -3.77 3.35 -20.55
CA ASN A 418 -3.71 3.91 -21.91
C ASN A 418 -5.08 4.20 -22.50
N VAL A 419 -6.14 3.50 -22.09
CA VAL A 419 -7.50 3.75 -22.59
C VAL A 419 -8.28 4.64 -21.63
N LEU A 420 -8.39 4.27 -20.35
CA LEU A 420 -9.22 5.03 -19.40
C LEU A 420 -8.63 6.40 -19.05
N HIS A 421 -7.31 6.48 -18.87
CA HIS A 421 -6.58 7.74 -18.61
C HIS A 421 -6.04 8.42 -19.88
N SER A 422 -6.25 7.82 -21.06
CA SER A 422 -5.76 8.32 -22.36
C SER A 422 -4.23 8.41 -22.50
N GLY A 423 -3.47 7.71 -21.64
CA GLY A 423 -2.03 7.50 -21.73
C GLY A 423 -1.15 8.77 -21.66
N THR A 424 -0.06 8.70 -20.93
CA THR A 424 1.10 9.58 -21.16
C THR A 424 2.12 8.84 -22.01
N ALA A 425 2.71 9.51 -23.00
CA ALA A 425 3.78 8.93 -23.80
C ALA A 425 4.90 8.40 -22.89
N PRO A 426 5.51 7.24 -23.21
CA PRO A 426 6.64 6.72 -22.46
C PRO A 426 7.75 7.77 -22.40
N GLU A 427 8.33 7.94 -21.22
CA GLU A 427 9.42 8.89 -20.98
C GLU A 427 10.62 8.47 -21.85
N GLN A 428 11.19 9.41 -22.61
CA GLN A 428 12.33 9.09 -23.47
C GLN A 428 13.53 8.75 -22.60
N ILE A 429 14.01 7.50 -22.74
CA ILE A 429 15.28 7.07 -22.18
C ILE A 429 16.38 7.90 -22.85
N ARG A 430 17.05 8.74 -22.06
CA ARG A 430 18.25 9.45 -22.53
C ARG A 430 19.43 8.52 -22.37
N SER A 431 20.39 8.52 -23.28
CA SER A 431 21.64 7.81 -23.03
C SER A 431 22.53 8.68 -22.15
N PRO A 432 23.28 8.09 -21.19
CA PRO A 432 24.36 8.77 -20.52
C PRO A 432 25.31 9.43 -21.53
N ASN A 433 25.84 10.61 -21.19
CA ASN A 433 26.86 11.26 -22.02
C ASN A 433 28.25 10.88 -21.49
N PRO A 434 29.06 10.12 -22.25
CA PRO A 434 30.39 9.73 -21.80
C PRO A 434 31.31 10.95 -21.75
N ASP A 435 31.96 11.14 -20.61
CA ASP A 435 32.97 12.19 -20.43
C ASP A 435 34.32 11.52 -20.15
N PRO A 436 35.32 11.69 -21.03
CA PRO A 436 36.65 11.15 -20.85
C PRO A 436 37.26 11.58 -19.51
N VAL A 437 38.01 10.68 -18.88
CA VAL A 437 38.70 10.95 -17.63
C VAL A 437 40.20 11.03 -17.88
N ASP A 438 40.81 12.10 -17.39
CA ASP A 438 42.26 12.27 -17.37
C ASP A 438 42.88 11.39 -16.27
N ILE A 439 43.76 10.48 -16.68
CA ILE A 439 44.50 9.57 -15.81
C ILE A 439 45.76 10.30 -15.31
N PRO A 440 45.94 10.47 -13.97
CA PRO A 440 47.13 11.13 -13.45
C PRO A 440 48.41 10.39 -13.87
N PRO A 441 49.52 11.11 -14.13
CA PRO A 441 50.77 10.48 -14.52
C PRO A 441 51.41 9.71 -13.35
N PHE A 442 52.16 8.66 -13.67
CA PHE A 442 53.00 7.91 -12.75
C PHE A 442 54.23 7.38 -13.50
N ASP A 443 55.42 7.57 -12.94
CA ASP A 443 56.70 7.05 -13.45
C ASP A 443 57.24 6.01 -12.48
N LYS A 444 57.07 4.73 -12.83
CA LYS A 444 57.50 3.59 -12.02
C LYS A 444 58.99 3.59 -11.67
N GLU A 445 59.85 4.30 -12.40
CA GLU A 445 61.29 4.37 -12.14
C GLU A 445 61.68 5.55 -11.23
N LYS A 446 60.83 6.59 -11.15
CA LYS A 446 61.17 7.85 -10.45
C LYS A 446 60.31 8.14 -9.23
N ASP A 447 59.03 7.78 -9.27
CA ASP A 447 58.09 8.19 -8.23
C ASP A 447 58.29 7.31 -6.99
N GLU A 448 58.48 7.91 -5.82
CA GLU A 448 58.75 7.15 -4.58
C GLU A 448 57.47 6.67 -3.87
N PHE A 449 56.29 7.17 -4.29
CA PHE A 449 55.03 6.98 -3.57
C PHE A 449 53.91 6.50 -4.48
N VAL A 450 53.03 5.69 -3.91
CA VAL A 450 51.75 5.26 -4.51
C VAL A 450 50.61 5.75 -3.61
N LEU A 451 49.68 6.50 -4.18
CA LEU A 451 48.52 7.04 -3.47
C LEU A 451 47.26 6.30 -3.93
N LEU A 452 46.68 5.50 -3.04
CA LEU A 452 45.47 4.72 -3.32
C LEU A 452 44.29 5.42 -2.69
N ALA A 453 43.27 5.77 -3.47
CA ALA A 453 42.05 6.43 -2.98
C ALA A 453 40.79 5.77 -3.55
N TRP A 454 39.79 5.55 -2.70
CA TRP A 454 38.55 4.88 -3.06
C TRP A 454 37.40 5.35 -2.15
N ASN A 455 36.18 5.02 -2.54
CA ASN A 455 35.00 5.24 -1.72
C ASN A 455 34.64 3.96 -0.94
N THR A 456 34.15 4.07 0.29
CA THR A 456 33.73 2.89 1.06
C THR A 456 32.47 2.21 0.49
N MET A 457 31.72 2.90 -0.37
CA MET A 457 30.53 2.38 -1.04
C MET A 457 30.66 2.46 -2.56
N GLY A 458 30.07 1.48 -3.26
CA GLY A 458 29.97 1.50 -4.72
C GLY A 458 28.98 2.49 -5.29
N MET A 459 28.00 2.87 -4.48
CA MET A 459 26.93 3.79 -4.84
C MET A 459 26.25 4.29 -3.57
N HIS A 460 26.24 5.61 -3.36
CA HIS A 460 25.45 6.23 -2.30
C HIS A 460 24.15 6.82 -2.84
N CYS A 461 23.01 6.20 -2.52
CA CYS A 461 21.71 6.73 -2.92
C CYS A 461 21.27 7.84 -1.95
N ILE A 462 20.80 8.97 -2.47
CA ILE A 462 20.25 10.06 -1.65
C ILE A 462 18.79 10.32 -2.03
N SER A 463 17.99 10.70 -1.04
CA SER A 463 16.62 11.17 -1.26
C SER A 463 16.63 12.69 -1.34
N ASP A 464 16.51 13.25 -2.54
CA ASP A 464 16.48 14.69 -2.83
C ASP A 464 15.08 15.33 -2.64
N SER A 465 14.29 14.74 -1.72
CA SER A 465 12.93 15.12 -1.34
C SER A 465 12.87 15.90 -0.03
N ASP A 466 13.92 16.68 0.27
CA ASP A 466 14.22 17.25 1.60
C ASP A 466 13.04 17.95 2.33
N PRO A 467 12.17 18.74 1.68
CA PRO A 467 11.03 19.39 2.37
C PRO A 467 9.94 18.44 2.85
N TYR A 468 9.99 17.16 2.42
CA TYR A 468 8.98 16.16 2.77
C TYR A 468 9.56 15.10 3.68
N TRP A 469 10.56 14.38 3.18
CA TRP A 469 11.21 13.30 3.92
C TRP A 469 12.58 12.97 3.36
N VAL A 470 13.42 12.40 4.22
CA VAL A 470 14.77 11.93 3.88
C VAL A 470 14.95 10.48 4.33
N LEU A 471 15.49 9.66 3.43
CA LEU A 471 16.03 8.32 3.70
C LEU A 471 17.54 8.40 3.97
N LEU A 472 18.29 9.00 3.05
CA LEU A 472 19.73 9.18 3.18
C LEU A 472 20.10 10.60 2.70
N PRO A 473 20.91 11.33 3.48
CA PRO A 473 21.39 12.66 3.09
C PRO A 473 22.53 12.55 2.07
N PRO A 474 22.93 13.68 1.43
CA PRO A 474 24.23 13.79 0.77
C PRO A 474 25.35 13.36 1.71
N ALA A 475 26.00 12.23 1.39
CA ALA A 475 27.08 11.66 2.18
C ALA A 475 27.93 10.72 1.31
N ASN A 476 29.25 10.77 1.45
CA ASN A 476 30.18 9.83 0.85
C ASN A 476 31.39 9.75 1.76
N ASP A 477 31.99 8.56 1.91
CA ASP A 477 33.18 8.39 2.72
C ASP A 477 34.36 8.08 1.80
N LEU A 478 35.31 8.99 1.75
CA LEU A 478 36.52 8.89 0.93
C LEU A 478 37.67 8.37 1.78
N PHE A 479 38.24 7.24 1.38
CA PHE A 479 39.38 6.61 2.04
C PHE A 479 40.64 6.74 1.17
N CYS A 480 41.79 6.78 1.83
CA CYS A 480 43.08 6.88 1.17
C CYS A 480 44.22 6.24 1.96
N GLN A 481 45.11 5.51 1.29
CA GLN A 481 46.38 5.02 1.83
C GLN A 481 47.54 5.51 0.96
N LEU A 482 48.57 6.06 1.60
CA LEU A 482 49.83 6.46 0.96
C LEU A 482 50.89 5.42 1.27
N VAL A 483 51.44 4.80 0.23
CA VAL A 483 52.49 3.79 0.33
C VAL A 483 53.80 4.40 -0.16
N ARG A 484 54.85 4.38 0.66
CA ARG A 484 56.22 4.61 0.22
C ARG A 484 56.77 3.30 -0.35
N ARG A 485 57.26 3.36 -1.57
CA ARG A 485 57.79 2.21 -2.32
C ARG A 485 59.18 1.83 -1.81
N GLY A 486 59.55 0.56 -1.92
CA GLY A 486 60.87 0.06 -1.51
C GLY A 486 60.91 -1.46 -1.43
N GLU A 487 62.04 -2.04 -1.00
CA GLU A 487 62.16 -3.50 -0.80
C GLU A 487 61.14 -4.01 0.24
N SER A 488 60.86 -3.19 1.25
CA SER A 488 59.78 -3.36 2.22
C SER A 488 58.92 -2.09 2.20
N PRO A 489 57.82 -2.07 1.45
CA PRO A 489 56.94 -0.90 1.36
C PRO A 489 56.33 -0.54 2.70
N GLU A 490 56.13 0.76 2.95
CA GLU A 490 55.63 1.27 4.23
C GLU A 490 54.42 2.19 4.03
N LEU A 491 53.43 2.09 4.92
CA LEU A 491 52.32 3.04 4.99
C LEU A 491 52.78 4.34 5.64
N VAL A 492 52.59 5.45 4.94
CA VAL A 492 53.01 6.77 5.40
C VAL A 492 51.87 7.44 6.17
N THR A 493 52.00 7.46 7.50
CA THR A 493 50.96 7.97 8.42
C THR A 493 51.37 9.26 9.14
N GLU A 494 52.62 9.69 8.99
CA GLU A 494 53.18 10.88 9.65
C GLU A 494 53.89 11.78 8.63
N GLY A 495 54.04 13.06 8.97
CA GLY A 495 54.77 14.02 8.13
C GLY A 495 54.10 14.38 6.81
N VAL A 496 52.86 13.96 6.56
CA VAL A 496 52.15 14.22 5.30
C VAL A 496 50.77 14.85 5.52
N GLU A 497 50.38 15.72 4.59
CA GLU A 497 49.05 16.31 4.51
C GLU A 497 48.36 15.85 3.23
N ILE A 498 47.24 15.14 3.34
CA ILE A 498 46.50 14.65 2.17
C ILE A 498 45.27 15.53 1.93
N ARG A 499 45.21 16.17 0.77
CA ARG A 499 44.10 17.05 0.35
C ARG A 499 43.23 16.36 -0.69
N TYR A 500 41.93 16.65 -0.66
CA TYR A 500 40.97 16.21 -1.67
C TYR A 500 40.17 17.38 -2.23
N GLN A 501 39.75 17.25 -3.48
CA GLN A 501 38.89 18.22 -4.15
C GLN A 501 38.07 17.54 -5.25
N VAL A 502 36.75 17.74 -5.23
CA VAL A 502 35.87 17.31 -6.33
C VAL A 502 36.13 18.14 -7.60
N ASP A 503 35.88 17.54 -8.76
CA ASP A 503 35.87 18.25 -10.04
C ASP A 503 34.95 19.50 -9.99
N ALA A 504 35.38 20.58 -10.66
CA ALA A 504 34.74 21.89 -10.57
C ALA A 504 33.24 21.89 -10.87
N ALA A 505 32.76 20.97 -11.72
CA ALA A 505 31.35 20.83 -12.05
C ALA A 505 30.48 20.43 -10.85
N PHE A 506 31.03 19.89 -9.76
CA PHE A 506 30.28 19.44 -8.58
C PHE A 506 30.67 20.20 -7.31
N ALA A 507 31.31 21.36 -7.44
CA ALA A 507 31.86 22.12 -6.31
C ALA A 507 30.77 22.75 -5.41
N ASN A 508 29.55 22.92 -5.92
CA ASN A 508 28.47 23.65 -5.25
C ASN A 508 27.20 22.79 -5.04
N PRO A 509 27.28 21.69 -4.26
CA PRO A 509 26.15 20.78 -4.10
C PRO A 509 24.89 21.43 -3.50
N GLU A 510 25.05 22.51 -2.72
CA GLU A 510 23.98 23.32 -2.13
C GLU A 510 23.09 24.06 -3.14
N GLN A 511 23.52 24.18 -4.39
CA GLN A 511 22.72 24.82 -5.43
C GLN A 511 21.71 23.86 -6.07
N HIS A 512 21.82 22.55 -5.79
CA HIS A 512 21.09 21.51 -6.54
C HIS A 512 20.05 20.73 -5.74
N VAL A 513 20.18 20.71 -4.41
CA VAL A 513 19.26 20.06 -3.47
C VAL A 513 18.96 20.98 -2.27
N ARG A 514 17.88 20.71 -1.54
CA ARG A 514 17.39 21.58 -0.44
C ARG A 514 17.81 21.09 0.95
N PHE A 515 18.71 20.12 1.02
CA PHE A 515 19.12 19.46 2.26
C PHE A 515 19.50 20.43 3.39
N TRP A 516 20.30 21.45 3.09
CA TRP A 516 20.79 22.40 4.11
C TRP A 516 19.68 23.23 4.75
N ASP A 517 18.64 23.60 3.99
CA ASP A 517 17.47 24.34 4.48
C ASP A 517 16.72 23.56 5.56
N PHE A 518 16.80 22.22 5.51
CA PHE A 518 16.06 21.30 6.38
C PHE A 518 16.94 20.51 7.36
N SER A 519 18.26 20.72 7.34
CA SER A 519 19.25 19.96 8.13
C SER A 519 18.96 19.98 9.64
N GLU A 520 18.54 21.13 10.17
CA GLU A 520 18.22 21.28 11.59
C GLU A 520 16.97 20.48 11.98
N GLN A 521 15.90 20.50 11.18
CA GLN A 521 14.69 19.73 11.50
C GLN A 521 14.90 18.23 11.32
N LEU A 522 15.70 17.81 10.32
CA LEU A 522 15.92 16.41 9.97
C LEU A 522 16.95 15.73 10.88
N PHE A 523 18.07 16.41 11.17
CA PHE A 523 19.23 15.83 11.85
C PHE A 523 19.58 16.53 13.18
N GLY A 524 18.83 17.56 13.58
CA GLY A 524 19.07 18.28 14.84
C GLY A 524 20.33 19.16 14.82
N LYS A 525 20.97 19.31 13.66
CA LYS A 525 22.17 20.14 13.45
C LYS A 525 21.91 21.09 12.28
N LYS A 526 22.00 22.39 12.54
CA LYS A 526 22.02 23.39 11.47
C LYS A 526 23.40 23.40 10.81
N LEU A 527 23.44 23.08 9.53
CA LEU A 527 24.68 23.03 8.73
C LEU A 527 24.86 24.32 7.93
N GLU A 528 26.11 24.73 7.73
CA GLU A 528 26.43 25.76 6.74
C GLU A 528 26.28 25.20 5.32
N ALA A 529 25.96 26.07 4.36
CA ALA A 529 25.80 25.65 2.96
C ALA A 529 27.07 24.96 2.44
N GLY A 530 26.89 23.77 1.83
CA GLY A 530 27.98 22.91 1.33
C GLY A 530 28.71 22.09 2.40
N GLU A 531 28.33 22.18 3.68
CA GLU A 531 28.88 21.36 4.77
C GLU A 531 28.12 20.03 4.90
N GLY A 532 28.84 18.92 5.03
CA GLY A 532 28.29 17.61 5.34
C GLY A 532 28.04 17.40 6.84
N LEU A 533 27.37 16.31 7.21
CA LEU A 533 27.02 16.06 8.62
C LEU A 533 28.24 15.95 9.55
N ALA A 534 29.37 15.45 9.03
CA ALA A 534 30.64 15.37 9.76
C ALA A 534 31.45 16.69 9.78
N GLY A 535 30.97 17.76 9.13
CA GLY A 535 31.69 19.04 9.02
C GLY A 535 32.58 19.17 7.79
N ASN A 536 32.77 18.09 7.04
CA ASN A 536 33.56 18.08 5.80
C ASN A 536 32.79 18.73 4.64
N ARG A 537 33.52 19.28 3.67
CA ARG A 537 33.00 19.84 2.41
C ARG A 537 33.45 18.97 1.24
N VAL A 538 33.05 19.28 0.00
CA VAL A 538 33.54 18.55 -1.20
C VAL A 538 34.99 18.88 -1.58
N SER A 539 35.67 19.67 -0.76
CA SER A 539 37.11 19.88 -0.78
C SER A 539 37.62 20.08 0.65
N GLY A 540 38.84 19.63 0.92
CA GLY A 540 39.42 19.69 2.26
C GLY A 540 40.66 18.81 2.41
N THR A 541 40.92 18.41 3.65
CA THR A 541 42.04 17.56 4.04
C THR A 541 41.48 16.26 4.64
N LEU A 542 42.06 15.10 4.28
CA LEU A 542 41.72 13.84 4.92
C LEU A 542 42.44 13.73 6.27
N HIS A 543 41.81 13.07 7.23
CA HIS A 543 42.35 12.85 8.56
C HIS A 543 42.75 11.39 8.75
N LEU A 544 43.87 11.13 9.41
CA LEU A 544 44.28 9.77 9.74
C LEU A 544 43.31 9.15 10.75
N SER A 545 42.70 8.02 10.41
CA SER A 545 41.82 7.27 11.30
C SER A 545 42.66 6.54 12.37
N GLU A 546 42.29 6.74 13.63
CA GLU A 546 43.06 6.29 14.79
C GLU A 546 43.22 4.76 14.80
N GLY A 547 44.47 4.30 14.77
CA GLY A 547 44.80 2.86 14.78
C GLY A 547 44.39 2.11 13.52
N GLN A 548 43.98 2.81 12.44
CA GLN A 548 43.48 2.16 11.23
C GLN A 548 44.40 2.26 10.00
N GLY A 549 45.47 3.07 10.05
CA GLY A 549 46.42 3.16 8.93
C GLY A 549 45.81 3.65 7.61
N VAL A 550 44.70 4.39 7.68
CA VAL A 550 43.97 4.94 6.53
C VAL A 550 43.60 6.40 6.81
N TYR A 551 43.69 7.25 5.79
CA TYR A 551 43.17 8.60 5.83
C TYR A 551 41.73 8.61 5.36
N GLU A 552 40.85 9.29 6.08
CA GLU A 552 39.43 9.37 5.77
C GLU A 552 38.91 10.80 5.73
N ALA A 553 37.91 11.01 4.89
CA ALA A 553 37.00 12.14 4.98
C ALA A 553 35.56 11.60 4.90
N ALA A 554 34.87 11.61 6.04
CA ALA A 554 33.54 11.05 6.18
C ALA A 554 32.43 12.04 5.81
N LEU A 555 31.29 11.50 5.36
CA LEU A 555 30.03 12.19 5.09
C LEU A 555 30.17 13.43 4.19
N LEU A 556 30.99 13.32 3.14
CA LEU A 556 31.14 14.35 2.11
C LEU A 556 29.79 14.59 1.42
N PRO A 557 29.30 15.85 1.32
CA PRO A 557 27.96 16.14 0.81
C PRO A 557 27.92 16.16 -0.73
N VAL A 558 28.22 15.03 -1.36
CA VAL A 558 28.26 14.87 -2.82
C VAL A 558 26.84 14.68 -3.35
N VAL A 559 26.52 15.33 -4.48
CA VAL A 559 25.25 15.19 -5.21
C VAL A 559 25.51 14.92 -6.70
N PRO A 560 24.61 14.21 -7.42
CA PRO A 560 24.84 13.77 -8.81
C PRO A 560 24.52 14.84 -9.86
N TYR A 561 24.47 16.11 -9.47
CA TYR A 561 24.01 17.20 -10.32
C TYR A 561 25.16 18.16 -10.58
N PRO A 562 25.68 18.23 -11.82
CA PRO A 562 26.71 19.20 -12.15
C PRO A 562 26.13 20.61 -12.31
N ASP A 563 26.93 21.63 -12.06
CA ASP A 563 26.59 23.06 -12.18
C ASP A 563 26.15 23.44 -13.62
N GLY A 564 26.63 22.71 -14.63
CA GLY A 564 26.20 22.86 -16.02
C GLY A 564 24.80 22.30 -16.32
N GLY A 565 24.15 21.66 -15.34
CA GLY A 565 22.88 20.98 -15.47
C GLY A 565 23.01 19.53 -15.96
N GLY A 566 21.94 18.75 -15.79
CA GLY A 566 21.90 17.34 -16.13
C GLY A 566 22.08 16.43 -14.93
N PHE A 567 22.58 15.21 -15.17
CA PHE A 567 22.75 14.18 -14.18
C PHE A 567 24.01 13.38 -14.49
N ASN A 568 24.84 13.16 -13.47
CA ASN A 568 26.01 12.29 -13.55
C ASN A 568 26.26 11.67 -12.16
N PRO A 569 26.08 10.36 -12.00
CA PRO A 569 26.15 9.68 -10.72
C PRO A 569 27.58 9.35 -10.26
N TYR A 570 28.60 9.72 -11.05
CA TYR A 570 30.00 9.39 -10.77
C TYR A 570 30.91 10.63 -10.70
N PRO A 571 30.67 11.60 -9.78
CA PRO A 571 31.61 12.68 -9.51
C PRO A 571 33.02 12.17 -9.21
N ILE A 572 34.05 12.87 -9.70
CA ILE A 572 35.45 12.49 -9.52
C ILE A 572 36.11 13.45 -8.52
N PHE A 573 36.87 12.87 -7.60
CA PHE A 573 37.71 13.58 -6.65
C PHE A 573 39.17 13.44 -7.05
N THR A 574 39.91 14.55 -6.99
CA THR A 574 41.38 14.55 -7.04
C THR A 574 41.92 14.51 -5.63
N VAL A 575 42.83 13.58 -5.35
CA VAL A 575 43.51 13.44 -4.06
C VAL A 575 45.00 13.67 -4.24
N LYS A 576 45.61 14.46 -3.35
CA LYS A 576 47.02 14.85 -3.41
C LYS A 576 47.65 14.72 -2.04
N ALA A 577 48.79 14.05 -1.96
CA ALA A 577 49.61 13.96 -0.76
C ALA A 577 50.76 14.98 -0.84
N TYR A 578 50.94 15.75 0.23
CA TYR A 578 52.01 16.73 0.36
C TYR A 578 52.89 16.40 1.55
N ASP A 579 54.19 16.66 1.43
CA ASP A 579 55.09 16.68 2.57
C ASP A 579 54.76 17.88 3.47
N SER A 580 54.60 17.65 4.78
CA SER A 580 54.11 18.67 5.71
C SER A 580 55.14 19.75 6.04
N GLU A 581 56.43 19.47 5.85
CA GLU A 581 57.51 20.43 6.17
C GLU A 581 57.88 21.28 4.95
N SER A 582 58.11 20.64 3.81
CA SER A 582 58.56 21.28 2.56
C SER A 582 57.41 21.78 1.68
N GLY A 583 56.21 21.21 1.82
CA GLY A 583 55.07 21.47 0.94
C GLY A 583 55.19 20.85 -0.45
N GLU A 584 56.16 19.96 -0.67
CA GLU A 584 56.34 19.23 -1.93
C GLU A 584 55.18 18.27 -2.19
N LEU A 585 54.75 18.14 -3.45
CA LEU A 585 53.74 17.17 -3.86
C LEU A 585 54.40 15.79 -3.98
N LEU A 586 54.03 14.87 -3.10
CA LEU A 586 54.57 13.51 -3.07
C LEU A 586 53.87 12.58 -4.07
N ALA A 587 52.54 12.66 -4.15
CA ALA A 587 51.74 11.83 -5.04
C ALA A 587 50.37 12.48 -5.33
N LYS A 588 49.77 12.11 -6.47
CA LYS A 588 48.42 12.53 -6.88
C LYS A 588 47.69 11.34 -7.49
N THR A 589 46.41 11.17 -7.14
CA THR A 589 45.52 10.24 -7.82
C THR A 589 44.12 10.87 -7.98
N ARG A 590 43.20 10.14 -8.62
CA ARG A 590 41.78 10.51 -8.68
C ARG A 590 40.91 9.29 -8.46
N THR A 591 39.72 9.49 -7.92
CA THR A 591 38.78 8.41 -7.62
C THR A 591 37.32 8.88 -7.69
N VAL A 592 36.39 7.94 -7.88
CA VAL A 592 34.96 8.23 -8.00
C VAL A 592 34.32 8.29 -6.61
N ALA A 593 33.47 9.29 -6.37
CA ALA A 593 32.58 9.35 -5.20
C ALA A 593 31.13 9.17 -5.70
N PRO A 594 30.67 7.92 -5.85
CA PRO A 594 29.44 7.61 -6.57
C PRO A 594 28.22 8.02 -5.74
N THR A 595 27.29 8.74 -6.37
CA THR A 595 26.02 9.10 -5.74
C THR A 595 24.88 9.11 -6.75
N SER A 596 23.67 8.76 -6.35
CA SER A 596 22.53 8.76 -7.27
C SER A 596 21.23 9.11 -6.56
N THR A 597 20.35 9.77 -7.31
CA THR A 597 18.96 10.07 -6.95
C THR A 597 17.98 9.33 -7.87
N GLU A 598 18.47 8.38 -8.66
CA GLU A 598 17.64 7.55 -9.54
C GLU A 598 16.94 6.47 -8.70
N MET A 599 16.13 6.92 -7.74
CA MET A 599 15.29 6.10 -6.89
C MET A 599 13.86 6.09 -7.45
N GLY A 600 13.46 4.97 -8.06
CA GLY A 600 12.25 4.87 -8.89
C GLY A 600 10.90 4.92 -8.16
N CYS A 601 10.79 5.60 -7.02
CA CYS A 601 9.53 5.71 -6.25
C CYS A 601 8.34 6.19 -7.12
N LYS A 602 8.60 7.04 -8.13
CA LYS A 602 7.60 7.51 -9.10
C LYS A 602 6.86 6.39 -9.84
N ASN A 603 7.47 5.21 -9.98
CA ASN A 603 6.89 4.06 -10.67
C ASN A 603 5.55 3.66 -10.04
N CYS A 604 5.38 3.84 -8.73
CA CYS A 604 4.17 3.49 -7.97
C CYS A 604 3.53 4.66 -7.21
N HIS A 605 4.27 5.76 -7.00
CA HIS A 605 3.82 6.93 -6.25
C HIS A 605 3.44 8.15 -7.11
N GLY A 606 3.43 8.00 -8.43
CA GLY A 606 3.09 9.08 -9.37
C GLY A 606 4.15 10.17 -9.44
N GLY A 607 3.86 11.23 -10.20
CA GLY A 607 4.83 12.27 -10.55
C GLY A 607 5.81 11.85 -11.64
N THR A 608 6.81 12.70 -11.90
CA THR A 608 7.88 12.48 -12.88
C THR A 608 9.25 12.54 -12.19
N TRP A 609 10.32 12.28 -12.93
CA TRP A 609 11.65 12.62 -12.45
C TRP A 609 11.78 14.13 -12.24
N ARG A 610 12.46 14.54 -11.16
CA ARG A 610 12.67 15.96 -10.82
C ARG A 610 13.66 16.64 -11.77
N VAL A 611 14.75 15.95 -12.12
CA VAL A 611 15.87 16.52 -12.88
C VAL A 611 15.97 15.84 -14.24
N ALA A 612 15.90 16.67 -15.29
CA ALA A 612 16.14 16.31 -16.69
C ALA A 612 15.35 15.09 -17.24
N GLY A 613 14.26 14.67 -16.57
CA GLY A 613 13.50 13.47 -16.95
C GLY A 613 14.22 12.16 -16.66
N VAL A 614 15.24 12.15 -15.79
CA VAL A 614 16.11 10.98 -15.58
C VAL A 614 16.31 10.58 -14.13
N ALA A 615 16.28 11.52 -13.18
CA ALA A 615 16.55 11.23 -11.77
C ALA A 615 15.85 12.22 -10.84
N GLY A 616 15.86 11.91 -9.54
CA GLY A 616 15.37 12.78 -8.48
C GLY A 616 13.88 12.64 -8.19
N ILE A 617 13.54 12.68 -6.92
CA ILE A 617 12.17 12.51 -6.43
C ILE A 617 11.43 13.85 -6.57
N SER A 618 10.37 13.88 -7.39
CA SER A 618 9.53 15.09 -7.49
C SER A 618 8.74 15.33 -6.21
N ASP A 619 8.36 16.59 -5.96
CA ASP A 619 7.50 16.97 -4.84
C ASP A 619 6.19 16.16 -4.84
N GLN A 620 5.59 15.91 -6.01
CA GLN A 620 4.38 15.10 -6.14
C GLN A 620 4.60 13.65 -5.69
N THR A 621 5.71 13.03 -6.12
CA THR A 621 6.09 11.68 -5.69
C THR A 621 6.32 11.63 -4.18
N ALA A 622 7.03 12.62 -3.63
CA ALA A 622 7.34 12.70 -2.21
C ALA A 622 6.07 12.86 -1.35
N GLU A 623 5.13 13.71 -1.78
CA GLU A 623 3.83 13.89 -1.13
C GLU A 623 3.00 12.60 -1.12
N ASP A 624 2.95 11.88 -2.24
CA ASP A 624 2.16 10.64 -2.33
C ASP A 624 2.74 9.53 -1.44
N VAL A 625 4.08 9.42 -1.33
CA VAL A 625 4.72 8.52 -0.37
C VAL A 625 4.21 8.79 1.05
N LEU A 626 4.19 10.06 1.49
CA LEU A 626 3.66 10.42 2.82
C LEU A 626 2.15 10.21 2.91
N ALA A 627 1.38 10.50 1.86
CA ALA A 627 -0.06 10.31 1.84
C ALA A 627 -0.45 8.82 1.97
N VAL A 628 0.26 7.94 1.27
CA VAL A 628 0.09 6.49 1.36
C VAL A 628 0.49 5.99 2.74
N HIS A 629 1.63 6.47 3.27
CA HIS A 629 2.05 6.14 4.63
C HIS A 629 1.02 6.58 5.69
N ASP A 630 0.53 7.81 5.62
CA ASP A 630 -0.49 8.36 6.51
C ASP A 630 -1.79 7.56 6.44
N ARG A 631 -2.23 7.18 5.23
CA ARG A 631 -3.44 6.38 5.03
C ARG A 631 -3.34 5.00 5.68
N ILE A 632 -2.20 4.32 5.55
CA ILE A 632 -1.99 2.95 6.01
C ILE A 632 -1.67 2.92 7.52
N ASN A 633 -0.75 3.76 7.96
CA ASN A 633 -0.23 3.76 9.32
C ASN A 633 -0.95 4.75 10.25
N LYS A 634 -1.96 5.46 9.74
CA LYS A 634 -2.77 6.46 10.46
C LYS A 634 -1.92 7.58 11.07
N THR A 635 -0.89 8.01 10.32
CA THR A 635 -0.01 9.13 10.68
C THR A 635 -0.50 10.47 10.07
N ARG A 636 0.24 11.56 10.31
CA ARG A 636 -0.04 12.91 9.77
C ARG A 636 1.24 13.57 9.22
N LEU A 637 2.13 12.76 8.65
CA LEU A 637 3.45 13.17 8.18
C LEU A 637 3.35 14.14 7.01
N ARG A 638 2.42 13.92 6.07
CA ARG A 638 2.21 14.83 4.95
C ARG A 638 1.85 16.23 5.43
N ALA A 639 0.86 16.33 6.31
CA ALA A 639 0.42 17.60 6.88
C ALA A 639 1.49 18.26 7.78
N SER A 640 2.48 17.51 8.26
CA SER A 640 3.64 18.03 8.97
C SER A 640 4.66 18.63 7.99
N ALA A 641 4.99 17.90 6.93
CA ALA A 641 5.87 18.35 5.86
C ALA A 641 5.38 19.65 5.20
N GLU A 642 4.08 19.73 4.87
CA GLU A 642 3.43 20.95 4.32
C GLU A 642 3.58 22.19 5.24
N LYS A 643 3.88 21.99 6.53
CA LYS A 643 4.15 23.05 7.51
C LYS A 643 5.64 23.31 7.73
N GLY A 644 6.51 22.84 6.83
CA GLY A 644 7.96 22.97 6.93
C GLY A 644 8.59 22.07 7.99
N LYS A 645 7.95 20.95 8.34
CA LYS A 645 8.47 19.97 9.30
C LYS A 645 8.61 18.61 8.61
N PRO A 646 9.66 18.44 7.77
CA PRO A 646 9.91 17.19 7.07
C PRO A 646 10.26 16.06 8.04
N VAL A 647 10.25 14.84 7.51
CA VAL A 647 10.41 13.62 8.31
C VAL A 647 11.69 12.89 7.94
N LEU A 648 12.60 12.75 8.90
CA LEU A 648 13.63 11.72 8.81
C LEU A 648 12.96 10.37 9.12
N CYS A 649 12.92 9.45 8.16
CA CYS A 649 12.25 8.15 8.33
C CYS A 649 12.79 7.38 9.55
N GLN A 650 14.08 7.52 9.81
CA GLN A 650 14.80 6.93 10.92
C GLN A 650 14.46 7.50 12.31
N SER A 651 13.75 8.64 12.37
CA SER A 651 13.19 9.15 13.62
C SER A 651 12.13 8.20 14.22
N CYS A 652 11.53 7.36 13.38
CA CYS A 652 10.56 6.35 13.79
C CYS A 652 11.10 4.92 13.63
N HIS A 653 11.82 4.64 12.54
CA HIS A 653 12.34 3.30 12.25
C HIS A 653 13.82 3.20 12.62
N PRO A 654 14.26 2.22 13.43
CA PRO A 654 15.69 2.04 13.71
C PRO A 654 16.47 1.76 12.42
N ASP A 655 17.70 2.26 12.35
CA ASP A 655 18.56 2.09 11.18
C ASP A 655 20.05 2.15 11.55
N PRO A 656 20.80 1.05 11.35
CA PRO A 656 22.23 1.01 11.68
C PRO A 656 23.08 2.02 10.90
N VAL A 657 22.74 2.35 9.64
CA VAL A 657 23.60 3.21 8.80
C VAL A 657 23.72 4.63 9.34
N LEU A 658 22.64 5.19 9.88
CA LEU A 658 22.64 6.50 10.56
C LEU A 658 22.81 6.38 12.07
N LYS A 659 23.08 5.16 12.60
CA LYS A 659 23.09 4.85 14.03
C LYS A 659 21.82 5.33 14.75
N ALA A 660 20.69 5.32 14.05
CA ALA A 660 19.44 5.87 14.54
C ALA A 660 18.68 4.81 15.37
N PRO A 661 18.31 5.12 16.64
CA PRO A 661 17.62 4.17 17.50
C PRO A 661 16.14 3.95 17.13
N GLY A 662 15.54 4.89 16.40
CA GLY A 662 14.11 4.87 16.08
C GLY A 662 13.20 4.87 17.32
N LYS A 663 11.93 4.48 17.11
CA LYS A 663 10.97 4.28 18.21
C LYS A 663 11.03 2.83 18.72
N PRO A 664 10.89 2.60 20.04
CA PRO A 664 10.89 1.25 20.59
C PRO A 664 9.86 0.33 19.94
N GLY A 665 10.27 -0.90 19.60
CA GLY A 665 9.42 -1.94 19.02
C GLY A 665 9.05 -1.75 17.55
N MET A 666 9.52 -0.69 16.89
CA MET A 666 9.34 -0.52 15.44
C MET A 666 10.31 -1.40 14.65
N ILE A 667 9.85 -1.90 13.50
CA ILE A 667 10.72 -2.60 12.54
C ILE A 667 11.76 -1.65 11.93
N ASN A 668 12.94 -2.16 11.58
CA ASN A 668 14.01 -1.37 10.98
C ASN A 668 13.60 -0.82 9.61
N LEU A 669 14.20 0.31 9.21
CA LEU A 669 13.79 1.02 8.01
C LEU A 669 13.92 0.16 6.73
N PRO A 670 15.06 -0.51 6.47
CA PRO A 670 15.14 -1.46 5.35
C PRO A 670 14.07 -2.57 5.38
N ALA A 671 13.75 -3.17 6.53
CA ALA A 671 12.73 -4.22 6.60
C ALA A 671 11.32 -3.66 6.34
N ALA A 672 11.05 -2.44 6.80
CA ALA A 672 9.77 -1.78 6.57
C ALA A 672 9.52 -1.51 5.07
N ILE A 673 10.53 -0.98 4.38
CA ILE A 673 10.44 -0.65 2.96
C ILE A 673 10.37 -1.94 2.13
N HIS A 674 11.34 -2.84 2.26
CA HIS A 674 11.38 -4.06 1.43
C HIS A 674 10.22 -5.00 1.76
N GLY A 675 9.90 -5.19 3.04
CA GLY A 675 8.79 -6.06 3.48
C GLY A 675 7.42 -5.62 2.96
N TRP A 676 7.18 -4.31 2.87
CA TRP A 676 5.96 -3.79 2.27
C TRP A 676 5.96 -4.00 0.76
N HIS A 677 6.99 -3.56 0.04
CA HIS A 677 7.01 -3.58 -1.43
C HIS A 677 7.10 -4.99 -2.01
N ALA A 678 7.79 -5.93 -1.35
CA ALA A 678 7.84 -7.34 -1.77
C ALA A 678 6.45 -8.02 -1.79
N SER A 679 5.46 -7.46 -1.10
CA SER A 679 4.07 -7.95 -1.22
C SER A 679 3.42 -7.53 -2.55
N TYR A 680 3.88 -6.44 -3.16
CA TYR A 680 3.31 -5.84 -4.36
C TYR A 680 4.13 -6.12 -5.63
N ILE A 681 5.36 -6.61 -5.51
CA ILE A 681 6.25 -6.88 -6.63
C ILE A 681 6.61 -8.37 -6.58
N ASP A 682 6.23 -9.12 -7.60
CA ASP A 682 6.43 -10.57 -7.73
C ASP A 682 7.47 -10.96 -8.79
N ASP A 683 8.14 -9.97 -9.39
CA ASP A 683 9.28 -10.19 -10.26
C ASP A 683 10.48 -10.72 -9.45
N GLU A 684 10.99 -11.89 -9.82
CA GLU A 684 12.09 -12.59 -9.15
C GLU A 684 13.47 -12.20 -9.71
N SER A 685 13.52 -11.36 -10.74
CA SER A 685 14.77 -10.87 -11.35
C SER A 685 15.30 -9.60 -10.68
N GLU A 686 16.47 -9.14 -11.12
CA GLU A 686 17.08 -7.88 -10.71
C GLU A 686 16.29 -6.64 -11.15
N VAL A 687 15.38 -6.79 -12.12
CA VAL A 687 14.48 -5.72 -12.55
C VAL A 687 13.62 -5.22 -11.39
N ALA A 688 13.18 -6.13 -10.50
CA ALA A 688 12.44 -5.78 -9.29
C ALA A 688 13.22 -4.80 -8.39
N CYS A 689 14.53 -5.02 -8.25
CA CYS A 689 15.41 -4.12 -7.52
C CYS A 689 15.57 -2.77 -8.26
N GLY A 690 15.68 -2.82 -9.59
CA GLY A 690 15.78 -1.66 -10.49
C GLY A 690 14.56 -0.74 -10.48
N TYR A 691 13.39 -1.19 -10.02
CA TYR A 691 12.24 -0.31 -9.81
C TYR A 691 12.45 0.73 -8.72
N CYS A 692 13.37 0.49 -7.77
CA CYS A 692 13.62 1.37 -6.63
C CYS A 692 15.08 1.84 -6.56
N HIS A 693 16.02 1.03 -7.03
CA HIS A 693 17.45 1.29 -6.99
C HIS A 693 18.00 1.72 -8.35
N PRO A 694 19.13 2.43 -8.37
CA PRO A 694 19.82 2.87 -9.60
C PRO A 694 20.54 1.71 -10.33
N SER A 695 19.87 0.59 -10.49
CA SER A 695 20.36 -0.67 -11.07
C SER A 695 19.55 -1.14 -12.28
N GLY A 696 18.57 -0.35 -12.73
CA GLY A 696 17.81 -0.66 -13.93
C GLY A 696 18.72 -0.73 -15.16
N PRO A 697 18.58 -1.75 -16.03
CA PRO A 697 19.45 -1.91 -17.20
C PRO A 697 19.37 -0.73 -18.17
N GLU A 698 18.19 -0.10 -18.25
CA GLU A 698 17.93 1.09 -19.08
C GLU A 698 18.10 2.42 -18.31
N GLY A 699 18.51 2.36 -17.04
CA GLY A 699 18.70 3.53 -16.19
C GLY A 699 19.88 4.40 -16.60
N GLN A 700 20.02 5.59 -16.00
CA GLN A 700 21.22 6.43 -16.19
C GLN A 700 22.41 5.95 -15.37
N THR A 701 22.14 5.24 -14.28
CA THR A 701 23.15 4.76 -13.34
C THR A 701 23.39 3.26 -13.55
N ARG A 702 24.61 2.81 -13.28
CA ARG A 702 25.02 1.41 -13.19
C ARG A 702 25.53 1.17 -11.76
N CYS A 703 24.61 0.84 -10.85
CA CYS A 703 24.98 0.58 -9.45
C CYS A 703 25.98 -0.57 -9.33
N LEU A 704 25.70 -1.69 -10.00
CA LEU A 704 26.64 -2.80 -10.17
C LEU A 704 27.39 -2.61 -11.49
N ARG A 705 28.68 -2.29 -11.40
CA ARG A 705 29.54 -1.94 -12.53
C ARG A 705 30.99 -2.43 -12.37
N GLY A 706 31.22 -3.40 -11.49
CA GLY A 706 32.49 -4.12 -11.38
C GLY A 706 32.53 -5.37 -12.26
N VAL A 707 33.63 -6.13 -12.18
CA VAL A 707 33.84 -7.38 -12.95
C VAL A 707 32.70 -8.39 -12.83
N HIS A 708 32.00 -8.41 -11.69
CA HIS A 708 30.83 -9.28 -11.48
C HIS A 708 29.69 -9.00 -12.46
N ALA A 709 29.45 -7.74 -12.84
CA ALA A 709 28.45 -7.42 -13.86
C ALA A 709 28.86 -7.95 -15.25
N ASP A 710 30.13 -7.85 -15.61
CA ASP A 710 30.64 -8.28 -16.93
C ASP A 710 30.49 -9.79 -17.16
N ILE A 711 30.55 -10.59 -16.08
CA ILE A 711 30.33 -12.05 -16.14
C ILE A 711 28.86 -12.46 -15.96
N GLY A 712 27.94 -11.50 -15.93
CA GLY A 712 26.49 -11.74 -15.86
C GLY A 712 25.92 -11.96 -14.46
N LEU A 713 26.66 -11.65 -13.39
CA LEU A 713 26.08 -11.63 -12.05
C LEU A 713 25.21 -10.39 -11.86
N THR A 714 24.13 -10.57 -11.11
CA THR A 714 23.16 -9.54 -10.78
C THR A 714 23.06 -9.35 -9.26
N CYS A 715 22.21 -8.40 -8.84
CA CYS A 715 21.95 -8.16 -7.43
C CYS A 715 21.39 -9.42 -6.72
N THR A 716 20.63 -10.26 -7.43
CA THR A 716 19.94 -11.41 -6.83
C THR A 716 20.89 -12.56 -6.53
N ASN A 717 22.00 -12.68 -7.26
CA ASN A 717 23.05 -13.67 -6.98
C ASN A 717 23.69 -13.46 -5.60
N CYS A 718 23.78 -12.22 -5.13
CA CYS A 718 24.39 -11.90 -3.84
C CYS A 718 23.36 -11.67 -2.74
N HIS A 719 22.29 -10.92 -3.03
CA HIS A 719 21.31 -10.48 -2.02
C HIS A 719 20.01 -11.30 -2.00
N GLY A 720 19.81 -12.20 -2.97
CA GLY A 720 18.54 -12.89 -3.21
C GLY A 720 17.54 -12.04 -3.99
N THR A 721 16.39 -12.62 -4.33
CA THR A 721 15.28 -11.88 -4.93
C THR A 721 14.75 -10.80 -3.96
N LEU A 722 13.89 -9.89 -4.42
CA LEU A 722 13.27 -8.91 -3.53
C LEU A 722 12.52 -9.57 -2.36
N ALA A 723 11.85 -10.70 -2.61
CA ALA A 723 11.16 -11.46 -1.58
C ALA A 723 12.14 -12.06 -0.56
N ASP A 724 13.21 -12.70 -1.03
CA ASP A 724 14.25 -13.29 -0.17
C ASP A 724 14.95 -12.23 0.68
N HIS A 725 15.31 -11.11 0.06
CA HIS A 725 15.91 -9.97 0.73
C HIS A 725 14.99 -9.45 1.85
N ALA A 726 13.71 -9.24 1.54
CA ALA A 726 12.72 -8.80 2.52
C ALA A 726 12.54 -9.82 3.66
N ILE A 727 12.51 -11.13 3.35
CA ILE A 727 12.41 -12.20 4.33
C ILE A 727 13.60 -12.18 5.28
N SER A 728 14.84 -12.09 4.78
CA SER A 728 16.06 -12.08 5.61
C SER A 728 16.04 -10.96 6.66
N LEU A 729 15.54 -9.78 6.28
CA LEU A 729 15.40 -8.62 7.17
C LEU A 729 14.24 -8.77 8.16
N LEU A 730 13.08 -9.20 7.67
CA LEU A 730 11.88 -9.37 8.50
C LEU A 730 12.04 -10.48 9.54
N ARG A 731 12.76 -11.56 9.22
CA ARG A 731 13.04 -12.64 10.18
C ARG A 731 13.88 -12.16 11.35
N TYR A 732 14.88 -11.32 11.11
CA TYR A 732 15.69 -10.71 12.17
C TYR A 732 14.82 -9.87 13.11
N ASP A 733 13.91 -9.07 12.55
CA ASP A 733 13.00 -8.22 13.31
C ASP A 733 11.87 -8.98 14.02
N ALA A 734 11.36 -10.05 13.41
CA ALA A 734 10.38 -10.95 14.01
C ALA A 734 10.95 -11.67 15.23
N ALA A 735 12.21 -12.12 15.17
CA ALA A 735 12.91 -12.70 16.32
C ALA A 735 13.00 -11.73 17.51
N GLN A 736 13.01 -10.42 17.24
CA GLN A 736 12.98 -9.36 18.25
C GLN A 736 11.58 -8.90 18.64
N LYS A 737 10.53 -9.57 18.15
CA LYS A 737 9.11 -9.24 18.39
C LYS A 737 8.76 -7.80 17.99
N ARG A 738 9.40 -7.28 16.95
CA ARG A 738 9.10 -5.94 16.45
C ARG A 738 7.77 -5.90 15.72
N ARG A 739 7.01 -4.84 15.98
CA ARG A 739 5.62 -4.69 15.53
C ARG A 739 5.55 -4.65 14.00
N GLY A 740 4.78 -5.57 13.43
CA GLY A 740 4.49 -5.63 12.00
C GLY A 740 5.36 -6.59 11.20
N ALA A 741 6.47 -7.10 11.78
CA ALA A 741 7.36 -8.03 11.09
C ALA A 741 6.65 -9.32 10.65
N GLU A 742 5.98 -10.01 11.58
CA GLU A 742 5.23 -11.25 11.29
C GLU A 742 4.10 -11.04 10.29
N LYS A 743 3.42 -9.89 10.35
CA LYS A 743 2.34 -9.55 9.42
C LYS A 743 2.84 -9.47 7.99
N LEU A 744 3.98 -8.80 7.77
CA LEU A 744 4.59 -8.67 6.45
C LEU A 744 5.17 -10.02 6.00
N LEU A 745 5.86 -10.73 6.89
CA LEU A 745 6.47 -12.03 6.60
C LEU A 745 5.44 -13.07 6.12
N ALA A 746 4.23 -13.06 6.68
CA ALA A 746 3.15 -13.99 6.30
C ALA A 746 2.75 -13.88 4.81
N GLN A 747 3.00 -12.74 4.16
CA GLN A 747 2.65 -12.48 2.77
C GLN A 747 3.73 -12.89 1.77
N LEU A 748 4.93 -13.25 2.24
CA LEU A 748 6.09 -13.52 1.41
C LEU A 748 6.37 -15.01 1.32
N ARG A 749 6.97 -15.43 0.22
CA ARG A 749 7.51 -16.78 0.02
C ARG A 749 8.92 -16.64 -0.56
N PRO A 750 9.87 -17.47 -0.13
CA PRO A 750 11.21 -17.43 -0.70
C PRO A 750 11.21 -18.02 -2.12
N THR A 751 12.18 -17.61 -2.92
CA THR A 751 12.39 -18.15 -4.26
C THR A 751 13.46 -19.23 -4.21
N GLY A 752 13.17 -20.40 -4.79
CA GLY A 752 14.12 -21.53 -4.82
C GLY A 752 14.35 -22.28 -3.50
N LEU A 753 13.68 -21.88 -2.40
CA LEU A 753 13.69 -22.57 -1.11
C LEU A 753 12.28 -23.07 -0.74
N GLU A 754 12.16 -24.14 0.04
CA GLU A 754 10.85 -24.70 0.39
C GLU A 754 10.15 -23.85 1.48
N GLN A 755 10.92 -23.35 2.46
CA GLN A 755 10.37 -22.70 3.64
C GLN A 755 11.06 -21.38 3.97
N ILE A 756 10.28 -20.43 4.49
CA ILE A 756 10.78 -19.15 5.03
C ILE A 756 11.87 -19.38 6.09
N ALA A 757 11.79 -20.49 6.85
CA ALA A 757 12.75 -20.83 7.89
C ALA A 757 14.17 -21.09 7.37
N GLU A 758 14.35 -21.33 6.08
CA GLU A 758 15.64 -21.58 5.44
C GLU A 758 16.37 -20.28 5.05
N VAL A 759 15.68 -19.14 4.98
CA VAL A 759 16.30 -17.84 4.68
C VAL A 759 16.94 -17.25 5.94
N ASN A 760 18.25 -17.33 6.09
CA ASN A 760 19.00 -16.85 7.25
C ASN A 760 18.70 -15.38 7.57
N PRO A 761 18.33 -15.05 8.81
CA PRO A 761 18.04 -13.68 9.21
C PRO A 761 19.32 -12.84 9.21
N ARG A 762 19.21 -11.55 8.85
CA ARG A 762 20.35 -10.63 8.86
C ARG A 762 19.98 -9.24 9.35
N ARG A 763 20.95 -8.56 9.95
CA ARG A 763 20.87 -7.13 10.27
C ARG A 763 21.38 -6.30 9.09
N PRO A 764 20.59 -5.37 8.52
CA PRO A 764 21.04 -4.56 7.39
C PRO A 764 22.24 -3.71 7.75
N TRP A 765 23.13 -3.46 6.78
CA TRP A 765 24.36 -2.67 6.90
C TRP A 765 25.45 -3.26 7.81
N VAL A 766 25.15 -4.37 8.51
CA VAL A 766 26.06 -5.05 9.43
C VAL A 766 26.36 -6.45 8.92
N GLN A 767 25.34 -7.15 8.43
CA GLN A 767 25.43 -8.50 7.88
C GLN A 767 24.99 -8.45 6.42
N GLU A 768 25.96 -8.48 5.53
CA GLU A 768 25.81 -8.40 4.07
C GLU A 768 26.52 -9.60 3.40
N PRO A 769 26.33 -9.84 2.09
CA PRO A 769 27.01 -10.93 1.40
C PRO A 769 28.54 -10.83 1.54
N ASP A 770 29.18 -11.95 1.88
CA ASP A 770 30.65 -12.03 1.99
C ASP A 770 31.24 -12.51 0.67
N CYS A 771 32.32 -11.85 0.21
CA CYS A 771 33.04 -12.27 -0.99
C CYS A 771 33.65 -13.67 -0.82
N LEU A 772 34.01 -14.07 0.41
CA LEU A 772 34.60 -15.38 0.70
C LEU A 772 33.60 -16.55 0.56
N ASN A 773 32.31 -16.28 0.44
CA ASN A 773 31.31 -17.33 0.17
C ASN A 773 31.56 -17.96 -1.22
N CYS A 774 31.95 -17.13 -2.18
CA CYS A 774 32.36 -17.55 -3.52
C CYS A 774 33.88 -17.77 -3.57
N HIS A 775 34.67 -16.82 -3.05
CA HIS A 775 36.13 -16.80 -3.10
C HIS A 775 36.76 -17.40 -1.84
N ARG A 776 36.46 -18.68 -1.57
CA ARG A 776 36.99 -19.38 -0.39
C ARG A 776 38.51 -19.40 -0.45
N GLU A 777 39.15 -19.04 0.68
CA GLU A 777 40.62 -18.94 0.75
C GLU A 777 41.23 -18.05 -0.34
N TYR A 778 40.47 -17.03 -0.80
CA TYR A 778 40.86 -16.12 -1.89
C TYR A 778 41.12 -16.81 -3.25
N MET A 779 40.53 -17.99 -3.45
CA MET A 779 40.63 -18.77 -4.69
C MET A 779 39.54 -18.38 -5.72
N PRO A 780 39.66 -18.86 -6.99
CA PRO A 780 38.60 -18.71 -7.99
C PRO A 780 37.27 -19.27 -7.48
N PRO A 781 36.14 -18.66 -7.88
CA PRO A 781 34.85 -18.95 -7.27
C PRO A 781 34.37 -20.37 -7.57
N GLU A 782 34.00 -21.12 -6.52
CA GLU A 782 33.37 -22.44 -6.65
C GLU A 782 31.85 -22.33 -6.90
N SER A 783 31.27 -21.18 -6.52
CA SER A 783 29.85 -20.84 -6.61
C SER A 783 29.70 -19.42 -7.15
N VAL A 784 28.60 -19.19 -7.86
CA VAL A 784 28.18 -17.87 -8.38
C VAL A 784 27.05 -17.24 -7.56
N SER A 785 26.75 -17.82 -6.39
CA SER A 785 25.76 -17.30 -5.45
C SER A 785 26.40 -17.12 -4.08
N ALA A 786 26.23 -15.91 -3.52
CA ALA A 786 26.59 -15.57 -2.15
C ALA A 786 25.34 -15.37 -1.27
N PHE A 787 24.15 -15.60 -1.83
CA PHE A 787 22.89 -15.44 -1.11
C PHE A 787 22.80 -16.41 0.07
N ASN A 788 22.14 -15.94 1.13
CA ASN A 788 21.82 -16.69 2.35
C ASN A 788 22.99 -16.94 3.30
N GLU A 789 24.18 -16.40 3.01
CA GLU A 789 25.36 -16.46 3.86
C GLU A 789 25.87 -15.03 4.07
N TRP A 790 25.94 -14.59 5.33
CA TRP A 790 26.21 -13.20 5.69
C TRP A 790 27.49 -13.07 6.50
N THR A 791 28.15 -11.92 6.42
CA THR A 791 29.23 -11.58 7.34
C THR A 791 28.76 -11.64 8.80
N GLU A 792 29.65 -12.01 9.73
CA GLU A 792 29.34 -12.05 11.17
C GLU A 792 29.04 -10.63 11.72
N GLY A 793 29.80 -9.64 11.25
CA GLY A 793 29.71 -8.25 11.68
C GLY A 793 30.20 -7.27 10.62
N ALA A 794 30.25 -5.98 11.03
CA ALA A 794 30.56 -4.88 10.12
C ALA A 794 32.04 -4.86 9.68
N GLU A 795 32.93 -5.40 10.51
CA GLU A 795 34.36 -5.60 10.26
C GLU A 795 34.62 -6.64 9.16
N GLY A 796 33.72 -7.61 8.97
CA GLY A 796 33.82 -8.61 7.91
C GLY A 796 33.42 -8.08 6.53
N LEU A 797 32.78 -6.91 6.45
CA LEU A 797 32.33 -6.32 5.19
C LEU A 797 33.52 -6.02 4.28
N TYR A 798 33.40 -6.31 2.98
CA TYR A 798 34.43 -6.02 1.97
C TYR A 798 35.01 -4.60 2.07
N ARG A 799 34.15 -3.58 2.32
CA ARG A 799 34.57 -2.18 2.45
C ARG A 799 35.47 -1.89 3.66
N MET A 800 35.43 -2.73 4.69
CA MET A 800 36.22 -2.59 5.93
C MET A 800 37.33 -3.64 6.03
N ARG A 801 37.31 -4.66 5.18
CA ARG A 801 38.25 -5.78 5.21
C ARG A 801 39.64 -5.35 4.72
N ARG A 802 40.65 -5.96 5.30
CA ARG A 802 42.07 -5.83 4.93
C ARG A 802 42.62 -7.17 4.45
N ASP A 803 43.78 -7.09 3.82
CA ASP A 803 44.59 -8.25 3.47
C ASP A 803 45.04 -9.08 4.70
N GLU A 804 45.69 -10.22 4.45
CA GLU A 804 46.15 -11.12 5.52
C GLU A 804 47.28 -10.52 6.38
N MET A 805 47.92 -9.45 5.91
CA MET A 805 48.95 -8.70 6.63
C MET A 805 48.38 -7.59 7.52
N ASP A 806 47.06 -7.36 7.48
CA ASP A 806 46.39 -6.23 8.12
C ASP A 806 46.94 -4.86 7.66
N ALA A 807 47.49 -4.79 6.44
CA ALA A 807 48.19 -3.61 5.91
C ALA A 807 47.30 -2.82 4.95
N LEU A 808 46.85 -3.42 3.85
CA LEU A 808 46.06 -2.75 2.83
C LEU A 808 44.58 -3.11 2.95
N TYR A 809 43.72 -2.11 2.81
CA TYR A 809 42.29 -2.35 2.66
C TYR A 809 42.00 -2.98 1.30
N CYS A 810 41.05 -3.93 1.24
CA CYS A 810 40.67 -4.58 -0.02
C CYS A 810 40.28 -3.54 -1.09
N GLY A 811 39.57 -2.48 -0.68
CA GLY A 811 39.15 -1.40 -1.58
C GLY A 811 40.29 -0.58 -2.18
N ALA A 812 41.46 -0.55 -1.53
CA ALA A 812 42.65 0.15 -2.05
C ALA A 812 43.20 -0.53 -3.31
N CYS A 813 43.15 -1.87 -3.36
CA CYS A 813 43.72 -2.66 -4.44
C CYS A 813 42.66 -3.11 -5.47
N HIS A 814 41.43 -3.33 -5.02
CA HIS A 814 40.36 -3.91 -5.83
C HIS A 814 39.25 -2.91 -6.19
N GLY A 815 39.24 -1.70 -5.62
CA GLY A 815 38.21 -0.69 -5.85
C GLY A 815 37.01 -0.80 -4.88
N SER A 816 36.03 0.09 -5.02
CA SER A 816 34.85 0.11 -4.16
C SER A 816 33.94 -1.12 -4.38
N PRO A 817 33.16 -1.57 -3.37
CA PRO A 817 32.16 -2.62 -3.57
C PRO A 817 31.26 -2.29 -4.77
N HIS A 818 30.78 -3.27 -5.53
CA HIS A 818 29.99 -3.07 -6.77
C HIS A 818 30.70 -2.32 -7.92
N ALA A 819 31.91 -1.79 -7.74
CA ALA A 819 32.74 -1.16 -8.76
C ALA A 819 34.17 -1.71 -8.74
N VAL A 820 34.29 -3.00 -8.39
CA VAL A 820 35.58 -3.69 -8.26
C VAL A 820 36.25 -3.89 -9.61
N TYR A 821 37.58 -3.83 -9.64
CA TYR A 821 38.39 -3.90 -10.85
C TYR A 821 38.39 -5.31 -11.49
N PRO A 822 38.44 -5.40 -12.84
CA PRO A 822 38.11 -4.33 -13.79
C PRO A 822 36.67 -3.86 -13.61
N ALA A 823 36.47 -2.55 -13.53
CA ALA A 823 35.14 -1.99 -13.69
C ALA A 823 34.71 -2.04 -15.17
N VAL A 824 33.42 -2.26 -15.39
CA VAL A 824 32.85 -2.55 -16.72
C VAL A 824 33.10 -1.40 -17.71
N ARG A 825 33.41 -1.74 -18.97
CA ARG A 825 33.66 -0.75 -20.02
C ARG A 825 32.45 0.13 -20.34
N GLU A 826 31.24 -0.43 -20.17
CA GLU A 826 29.97 0.25 -20.46
C GLU A 826 29.28 0.73 -19.17
N ASN A 827 29.98 1.49 -18.33
CA ASN A 827 29.41 2.12 -17.15
C ASN A 827 28.51 3.34 -17.46
N GLY A 828 28.37 3.71 -18.75
CA GLY A 828 27.62 4.86 -19.25
C GLY A 828 28.43 6.18 -19.32
N TYR A 829 29.52 6.32 -18.56
CA TYR A 829 30.25 7.59 -18.42
C TYR A 829 31.73 7.51 -18.81
N GLY A 830 32.12 6.41 -19.46
CA GLY A 830 33.45 6.17 -20.00
C GLY A 830 34.16 4.98 -19.33
N PRO A 831 34.84 4.11 -20.10
CA PRO A 831 35.38 2.83 -19.61
C PRO A 831 36.45 3.00 -18.53
N ASP A 832 37.11 4.16 -18.48
CA ASP A 832 38.25 4.40 -17.60
C ASP A 832 37.84 5.08 -16.29
N ARG A 833 36.58 5.50 -16.15
CA ARG A 833 36.14 6.36 -15.05
C ARG A 833 36.29 5.73 -13.67
N ASP A 834 35.97 4.44 -13.53
CA ASP A 834 36.18 3.72 -12.28
C ASP A 834 37.59 3.09 -12.23
N ASN A 835 38.23 2.86 -13.37
CA ASN A 835 39.54 2.19 -13.48
C ASN A 835 40.75 3.15 -13.34
N ILE A 836 40.59 4.33 -12.72
CA ILE A 836 41.63 5.37 -12.73
C ILE A 836 42.94 4.91 -12.07
N ALA A 837 42.88 4.43 -10.83
CA ALA A 837 44.08 4.01 -10.09
C ALA A 837 44.84 2.86 -10.80
N PRO A 838 44.19 1.76 -11.24
CA PRO A 838 44.92 0.71 -11.92
C PRO A 838 45.49 1.17 -13.28
N LEU A 839 44.75 1.97 -14.07
CA LEU A 839 45.28 2.55 -15.30
C LEU A 839 46.47 3.49 -15.06
N GLN A 840 46.43 4.27 -13.98
CA GLN A 840 47.53 5.15 -13.56
C GLN A 840 48.79 4.34 -13.24
N TYR A 841 48.66 3.30 -12.42
CA TYR A 841 49.81 2.64 -11.80
C TYR A 841 50.35 1.44 -12.59
N THR A 842 49.50 0.73 -13.31
CA THR A 842 49.85 -0.53 -13.99
C THR A 842 49.61 -0.49 -15.49
N HIS A 843 48.93 0.56 -15.99
CA HIS A 843 48.45 0.70 -17.38
C HIS A 843 47.47 -0.40 -17.82
N GLU A 844 46.91 -1.14 -16.85
CA GLU A 844 45.94 -2.19 -17.08
C GLU A 844 44.75 -1.98 -16.15
N ALA A 845 43.52 -2.12 -16.67
CA ALA A 845 42.32 -2.12 -15.83
C ALA A 845 42.20 -3.48 -15.13
N ALA A 846 42.91 -3.67 -14.04
CA ALA A 846 42.89 -4.89 -13.23
C ALA A 846 43.19 -4.56 -11.76
N PRO A 847 42.85 -5.45 -10.80
CA PRO A 847 43.28 -5.26 -9.41
C PRO A 847 44.79 -5.02 -9.29
N LEU A 848 45.19 -4.14 -8.37
CA LEU A 848 46.61 -3.93 -8.08
C LEU A 848 47.18 -5.22 -7.47
N GLY A 849 48.27 -5.74 -8.05
CA GLY A 849 48.79 -7.09 -7.78
C GLY A 849 48.56 -8.08 -8.94
N ALA A 850 47.57 -7.83 -9.81
CA ALA A 850 47.25 -8.73 -10.92
C ALA A 850 48.44 -8.91 -11.89
N GLY A 851 48.61 -10.13 -12.41
CA GLY A 851 49.71 -10.45 -13.32
C GLY A 851 51.11 -10.37 -12.69
N GLY A 852 51.22 -10.27 -11.36
CA GLY A 852 52.50 -10.19 -10.65
C GLY A 852 53.14 -8.80 -10.69
N ASN A 853 52.36 -7.73 -10.84
CA ASN A 853 52.85 -6.34 -10.83
C ASN A 853 53.21 -5.82 -9.42
N CYS A 854 53.70 -6.69 -8.54
CA CYS A 854 54.11 -6.39 -7.16
C CYS A 854 55.19 -5.30 -7.08
N SER A 855 55.99 -5.13 -8.15
CA SER A 855 56.99 -4.07 -8.31
C SER A 855 56.42 -2.65 -8.32
N LEU A 856 55.08 -2.50 -8.38
CA LEU A 856 54.41 -1.22 -8.10
C LEU A 856 54.82 -0.68 -6.73
N CYS A 857 54.80 -1.52 -5.69
CA CYS A 857 55.20 -1.12 -4.34
C CYS A 857 56.58 -1.69 -3.96
N HIS A 858 56.85 -2.96 -4.29
CA HIS A 858 58.04 -3.72 -3.89
C HIS A 858 59.24 -3.50 -4.83
N VAL A 859 59.77 -2.29 -4.83
CA VAL A 859 60.90 -1.90 -5.69
C VAL A 859 62.19 -2.59 -5.23
N GLY A 860 62.98 -3.10 -6.19
CA GLY A 860 64.26 -3.77 -5.89
C GLY A 860 64.15 -5.24 -5.50
N THR A 861 62.97 -5.85 -5.63
CA THR A 861 62.73 -7.27 -5.32
C THR A 861 62.41 -8.09 -6.57
N GLU A 862 62.71 -9.39 -6.56
CA GLU A 862 62.26 -10.36 -7.59
C GLU A 862 60.95 -11.06 -7.19
N MET A 863 60.14 -10.46 -6.30
CA MET A 863 58.90 -11.06 -5.81
C MET A 863 57.95 -11.38 -6.97
N SER A 864 57.60 -12.65 -7.10
CA SER A 864 56.58 -13.11 -8.03
C SER A 864 55.19 -13.05 -7.38
N ALA A 865 54.15 -13.26 -8.18
CA ALA A 865 52.79 -13.41 -7.64
C ALA A 865 52.67 -14.54 -6.61
N GLU A 866 53.48 -15.60 -6.72
CA GLU A 866 53.48 -16.73 -5.78
C GLU A 866 54.09 -16.36 -4.41
N ASP A 867 54.86 -15.27 -4.35
CA ASP A 867 55.52 -14.76 -3.14
C ASP A 867 54.69 -13.70 -2.40
N SER A 868 53.45 -13.42 -2.87
CA SER A 868 52.59 -12.39 -2.27
C SER A 868 52.22 -12.73 -0.83
N ALA A 869 52.66 -11.90 0.11
CA ALA A 869 52.33 -12.04 1.53
C ALA A 869 50.95 -11.47 1.90
N HIS A 870 50.29 -10.73 0.98
CA HIS A 870 48.96 -10.14 1.20
C HIS A 870 47.84 -11.18 1.16
N HIS A 871 48.00 -12.22 0.33
CA HIS A 871 47.23 -13.47 0.33
C HIS A 871 47.87 -14.42 -0.70
N ALA A 872 47.75 -15.73 -0.49
CA ALA A 872 48.16 -16.72 -1.49
C ALA A 872 47.39 -16.48 -2.80
N MET A 873 48.09 -16.19 -3.89
CA MET A 873 47.46 -15.84 -5.17
C MET A 873 46.78 -17.07 -5.81
N GLY A 874 45.46 -17.14 -5.70
CA GLY A 874 44.60 -17.98 -6.55
C GLY A 874 44.11 -17.28 -7.82
N PHE A 875 44.29 -15.96 -7.94
CA PHE A 875 43.78 -15.14 -9.05
C PHE A 875 44.83 -14.95 -10.16
N ARG A 876 44.52 -15.44 -11.37
CA ARG A 876 45.09 -14.98 -12.64
C ARG A 876 44.03 -14.23 -13.42
#